data_AF-A0A2V7UYJ9-F1
#
_entry.id   AF-A0A2V7UYJ9-F1
#
_cell.length_a   1.000
_cell.length_b   1.000
_cell.length_c   1.000
_cell.angle_alpha   90.00
_cell.angle_beta   90.00
_cell.angle_gamma   90.00
#
_symmetry.space_group_name_H-M   'P 1'
#
loop_
_entity.id
_entity.type
_entity.pdbx_description
1 polymer ?
#
loop_
_entity_poly.entity_id
_entity_poly.type
_entity_poly.pdbx_seq_one_letter_code
_entity_poly.pdbx_strand_id
1 'polypeptide(L)'
;MSLLAALLPKAITFLYMPDEPRPAQFPEIRMLADNVHSNPGPGRRLPVFVTKHWVKELDGAIDIWCAAPQYYDIARAEEQRARGRRYWTYNGGRPAAGAMTIDAPATDPRATIWGCFKHHVDVYFYWHGVHWRHNSQKQGQRNQDVWADPITFDNRGQPNKEDFGILNGDGVLLYPGEEKLHPAEDRGVPGPVGTIQLANFRRGLQDHQYLTLARQLGLTDAVEAALGAVVPRMFSDAGETVGFAETGDAFEEARRKLADAIAARTRTGGPAPAVARARAPEPAARPARPRLLIAERDPFSGLPILRARRASGARPSDDLPGWALGYAITGDEGAARRALEELRRAHPPTKGGSSLYLEYLRFALAFDWLYRYPGFDDALKERVARELVDGAERELANPLLADPGAVAYHNHFVRYLALAALSLYAVEGEPAVEARAAPLRERVRRALDNVLDSADMVTPDGGYHESMDYMRITFAPLALLAEMRRTMTGEDPARRHPVFSHMGGDTYLYKVEPDGTTSRDDDDEWPFLQALDNVVLGYAVHRFKDPFAAWIQRQSGWVPREWTIPVLEFLWSDPEVVPRDPATTTEAELPRAKLFRGIGHLVMRDGWGPDSTWIEFDAGPFFAKHDHLDQGHFVVHHRGDLAIDSGMDYTETESPHYLNYYRRTVAHNSVLVYRAGETFFWGENLLPAANDGGQRMDSSRYWNTVRSREDFRRTRDLWDVARMEAALHVPARFDYARADLTRAYHPSKMERFTRELVYTPKDGVLVVFDRVRATDPAFPKAWLLHGVSEPRIEGSVFSFEDGGGRLRVHSLLPQGGAVIKRGGPGQEFWTPGDEKGGPWGSGRDWPPPPYEGGPLPDAPDLLHMWKTFWGQDLERLAPSNSRHVVPGAWRVEVSPARPAKEDHFLHVMEIGDAGDARTRRIERLQGYRLEGAIVEGGVLALFDAEDDRLSGGEVTLPDVGAAQLVLAGLVPQARYELQLTPNRNPGTPMWEQAVEADESGVVHLPWSGHQDARLRLREIQEESR
;
A
#
# COMPACT_ATOMS: atom_id res chain seq x y z
N MET A 1 12.98 6.26 -33.46
CA MET A 1 12.74 5.11 -32.57
C MET A 1 13.66 5.18 -31.35
N SER A 2 13.51 6.20 -30.50
CA SER A 2 14.34 6.45 -29.29
C SER A 2 13.49 6.55 -28.01
N LEU A 3 12.24 7.04 -28.10
CA LEU A 3 11.34 7.16 -26.95
C LEU A 3 10.80 5.81 -26.48
N LEU A 4 10.16 5.04 -27.37
CA LEU A 4 9.56 3.74 -27.01
C LEU A 4 10.60 2.68 -26.63
N ALA A 5 11.76 2.67 -27.30
CA ALA A 5 12.86 1.77 -26.95
C ALA A 5 13.51 2.11 -25.60
N ALA A 6 13.43 3.36 -25.15
CA ALA A 6 13.91 3.79 -23.83
C ALA A 6 12.89 3.51 -22.72
N LEU A 7 11.60 3.72 -23.00
CA LEU A 7 10.51 3.51 -22.03
C LEU A 7 10.12 2.04 -21.88
N LEU A 8 10.14 1.28 -22.99
CA LEU A 8 9.72 -0.12 -23.09
C LEU A 8 10.76 -0.93 -23.91
N PRO A 9 11.97 -1.17 -23.38
CA PRO A 9 13.08 -1.78 -24.12
C PRO A 9 12.83 -3.21 -24.61
N LYS A 10 11.81 -3.88 -24.06
CA LYS A 10 11.38 -5.23 -24.46
C LYS A 10 10.15 -5.23 -25.37
N ALA A 11 9.51 -4.07 -25.60
CA ALA A 11 8.35 -4.00 -26.47
C ALA A 11 8.76 -4.10 -27.94
N ILE A 12 7.97 -4.84 -28.71
CA ILE A 12 8.10 -4.91 -30.16
C ILE A 12 7.20 -3.82 -30.73
N THR A 13 7.79 -2.77 -31.29
CA THR A 13 7.04 -1.72 -32.00
C THR A 13 7.07 -2.01 -33.49
N PHE A 14 5.93 -1.98 -34.16
CA PHE A 14 5.77 -2.26 -35.60
C PHE A 14 4.72 -1.33 -36.23
N LEU A 15 4.77 -1.17 -37.55
CA LEU A 15 3.75 -0.48 -38.33
C LEU A 15 2.69 -1.49 -38.76
N TYR A 16 1.47 -1.37 -38.21
CA TYR A 16 0.34 -2.21 -38.59
C TYR A 16 -0.29 -1.72 -39.89
N MET A 17 -0.14 -2.50 -40.95
CA MET A 17 -0.77 -2.28 -42.25
C MET A 17 -2.26 -2.65 -42.20
N PRO A 18 -3.07 -2.28 -43.21
CA PRO A 18 -4.51 -2.58 -43.22
C PRO A 18 -4.81 -4.03 -42.87
N ASP A 19 -5.83 -4.23 -42.03
CA ASP A 19 -6.27 -5.53 -41.55
C ASP A 19 -6.76 -6.42 -42.70
N GLU A 20 -6.29 -7.67 -42.74
CA GLU A 20 -6.62 -8.69 -43.74
C GLU A 20 -6.68 -8.18 -45.20
N PRO A 21 -5.60 -7.57 -45.72
CA PRO A 21 -5.67 -6.79 -46.94
C PRO A 21 -5.99 -7.65 -48.16
N ARG A 22 -6.74 -7.07 -49.09
CA ARG A 22 -7.10 -7.66 -50.38
C ARG A 22 -6.10 -7.25 -51.48
N PRO A 23 -6.02 -7.97 -52.62
CA PRO A 23 -5.05 -7.66 -53.67
C PRO A 23 -5.04 -6.20 -54.14
N ALA A 24 -6.20 -5.53 -54.16
CA ALA A 24 -6.32 -4.12 -54.51
C ALA A 24 -5.54 -3.17 -53.57
N GLN A 25 -5.27 -3.58 -52.33
CA GLN A 25 -4.55 -2.81 -51.31
C GLN A 25 -3.04 -3.09 -51.33
N PHE A 26 -2.58 -4.13 -52.04
CA PHE A 26 -1.16 -4.51 -52.05
C PHE A 26 -0.23 -3.42 -52.61
N PRO A 27 -0.57 -2.68 -53.69
CA PRO A 27 0.29 -1.62 -54.18
C PRO A 27 0.56 -0.52 -53.14
N GLU A 28 -0.48 -0.15 -52.37
CA GLU A 28 -0.35 0.84 -51.30
C GLU A 28 0.51 0.33 -50.14
N ILE A 29 0.32 -0.92 -49.71
CA ILE A 29 1.13 -1.55 -48.67
C ILE A 29 2.61 -1.58 -49.07
N ARG A 30 2.91 -1.94 -50.33
CA ARG A 30 4.29 -1.93 -50.85
C ARG A 30 4.88 -0.53 -50.82
N MET A 31 4.14 0.47 -51.29
CA MET A 31 4.60 1.87 -51.25
C MET A 31 4.91 2.31 -49.81
N LEU A 32 4.06 1.98 -48.84
CA LEU A 32 4.29 2.32 -47.43
C LEU A 32 5.49 1.56 -46.84
N ALA A 33 5.63 0.27 -47.14
CA ALA A 33 6.78 -0.52 -46.71
C ALA A 33 8.09 0.02 -47.31
N ASP A 34 8.10 0.33 -48.61
CA ASP A 34 9.25 0.92 -49.29
C ASP A 34 9.63 2.27 -48.66
N ASN A 35 8.65 3.12 -48.31
CA ASN A 35 8.90 4.37 -47.59
C ASN A 35 9.53 4.15 -46.20
N VAL A 36 9.13 3.09 -45.48
CA VAL A 36 9.71 2.74 -44.18
C VAL A 36 11.13 2.21 -44.38
N HIS A 37 11.30 1.19 -45.23
CA HIS A 37 12.58 0.50 -45.42
C HIS A 37 13.65 1.40 -46.07
N SER A 38 13.26 2.33 -46.95
CA SER A 38 14.16 3.31 -47.57
C SER A 38 14.44 4.54 -46.70
N ASN A 39 13.80 4.68 -45.53
CA ASN A 39 13.95 5.84 -44.66
C ASN A 39 15.43 5.99 -44.19
N PRO A 40 16.10 7.13 -44.43
CA PRO A 40 17.51 7.29 -44.03
C PRO A 40 17.68 7.44 -42.51
N GLY A 41 16.61 7.76 -41.79
CA GLY A 41 16.58 7.96 -40.35
C GLY A 41 16.23 6.71 -39.54
N PRO A 42 15.94 6.85 -38.24
CA PRO A 42 15.64 5.71 -37.36
C PRO A 42 14.30 5.02 -37.66
N GLY A 43 13.49 5.57 -38.58
CA GLY A 43 12.22 4.99 -39.04
C GLY A 43 12.40 3.66 -39.77
N ARG A 44 13.53 3.45 -40.46
CA ARG A 44 13.84 2.18 -41.16
C ARG A 44 13.90 0.94 -40.29
N ARG A 45 13.98 1.13 -38.96
CA ARG A 45 14.01 0.04 -37.99
C ARG A 45 12.61 -0.39 -37.54
N LEU A 46 11.56 0.23 -38.05
CA LEU A 46 10.18 -0.12 -37.74
C LEU A 46 9.75 -1.31 -38.62
N PRO A 47 9.52 -2.50 -38.06
CA PRO A 47 9.03 -3.64 -38.82
C PRO A 47 7.63 -3.36 -39.37
N VAL A 48 7.38 -3.82 -40.59
CA VAL A 48 6.06 -3.79 -41.23
C VAL A 48 5.30 -5.08 -40.89
N PHE A 49 4.11 -4.93 -40.30
CA PHE A 49 3.25 -6.01 -39.84
C PHE A 49 1.93 -6.05 -40.61
N VAL A 50 1.46 -7.25 -40.95
CA VAL A 50 0.16 -7.48 -41.61
C VAL A 50 -0.53 -8.73 -41.07
N THR A 51 -1.85 -8.65 -40.88
CA THR A 51 -2.74 -9.80 -40.61
C THR A 51 -3.05 -10.54 -41.91
N LYS A 52 -2.03 -11.17 -42.50
CA LYS A 52 -2.19 -12.05 -43.66
C LYS A 52 -1.17 -13.19 -43.63
N HIS A 53 -1.54 -14.32 -44.24
CA HIS A 53 -0.56 -15.33 -44.62
C HIS A 53 0.36 -14.80 -45.73
N TRP A 54 1.52 -15.44 -45.88
CA TRP A 54 2.49 -15.07 -46.91
C TRP A 54 1.86 -15.12 -48.30
N VAL A 55 2.00 -14.03 -49.04
CA VAL A 55 1.63 -13.92 -50.46
C VAL A 55 2.81 -13.35 -51.23
N LYS A 56 3.01 -13.84 -52.46
CA LYS A 56 4.18 -13.52 -53.29
C LYS A 56 4.29 -12.03 -53.58
N GLU A 57 3.17 -11.35 -53.76
CA GLU A 57 3.07 -9.94 -54.15
C GLU A 57 3.60 -8.99 -53.07
N LEU A 58 3.50 -9.39 -51.80
CA LEU A 58 3.98 -8.61 -50.66
C LEU A 58 5.33 -9.14 -50.13
N ASP A 59 5.89 -10.19 -50.73
CA ASP A 59 7.23 -10.67 -50.36
C ASP A 59 8.27 -9.56 -50.58
N GLY A 60 9.17 -9.40 -49.61
CA GLY A 60 10.11 -8.27 -49.59
C GLY A 60 9.62 -7.10 -48.75
N ALA A 61 8.32 -6.81 -48.74
CA ALA A 61 7.75 -5.62 -48.11
C ALA A 61 7.34 -5.85 -46.64
N ILE A 62 7.12 -7.10 -46.22
CA ILE A 62 6.59 -7.44 -44.89
C ILE A 62 7.68 -8.06 -44.02
N ASP A 63 7.83 -7.56 -42.80
CA ASP A 63 8.78 -8.06 -41.79
C ASP A 63 8.13 -9.03 -40.80
N ILE A 64 6.83 -8.86 -40.56
CA ILE A 64 6.04 -9.66 -39.63
C ILE A 64 4.74 -10.10 -40.32
N TRP A 65 4.68 -11.37 -40.72
CA TRP A 65 3.45 -11.99 -41.18
C TRP A 65 2.64 -12.49 -40.00
N CYS A 66 1.31 -12.41 -40.09
CA CYS A 66 0.41 -12.95 -39.08
C CYS A 66 -0.71 -13.70 -39.80
N ALA A 67 -0.65 -15.02 -39.82
CA ALA A 67 -1.61 -15.85 -40.54
C ALA A 67 -2.74 -16.31 -39.61
N ALA A 68 -3.95 -16.46 -40.15
CA ALA A 68 -4.98 -17.22 -39.46
C ALA A 68 -4.55 -18.69 -39.42
N PRO A 69 -4.92 -19.49 -38.40
CA PRO A 69 -4.37 -20.83 -38.22
C PRO A 69 -4.53 -21.75 -39.43
N GLN A 70 -5.66 -21.66 -40.14
CA GLN A 70 -5.94 -22.43 -41.35
C GLN A 70 -5.05 -22.08 -42.55
N TYR A 71 -4.37 -20.94 -42.50
CA TYR A 71 -3.43 -20.48 -43.51
C TYR A 71 -1.99 -20.40 -42.97
N TYR A 72 -1.74 -20.85 -41.74
CA TYR A 72 -0.42 -20.87 -41.16
C TYR A 72 0.37 -22.08 -41.69
N ASP A 73 1.23 -21.82 -42.68
CA ASP A 73 2.14 -22.83 -43.24
C ASP A 73 3.43 -22.90 -42.41
N ILE A 74 3.66 -24.03 -41.74
CA ILE A 74 4.80 -24.27 -40.86
C ILE A 74 6.13 -24.14 -41.62
N ALA A 75 6.23 -24.74 -42.81
CA ALA A 75 7.45 -24.72 -43.62
C ALA A 75 7.73 -23.32 -44.16
N ARG A 76 6.69 -22.59 -44.56
CA ARG A 76 6.81 -21.18 -44.97
C ARG A 76 7.22 -20.29 -43.79
N ALA A 77 6.69 -20.52 -42.60
CA ALA A 77 7.07 -19.77 -41.41
C ALA A 77 8.56 -19.98 -41.07
N GLU A 78 9.06 -21.22 -41.18
CA GLU A 78 10.49 -21.53 -41.05
C GLU A 78 11.35 -20.82 -42.11
N GLU A 79 10.92 -20.81 -43.37
CA GLU A 79 11.61 -20.10 -44.45
C GLU A 79 11.71 -18.59 -44.16
N GLN A 80 10.62 -17.96 -43.69
CA GLN A 80 10.63 -16.53 -43.35
C GLN A 80 11.49 -16.24 -42.12
N ARG A 81 11.44 -17.09 -41.08
CA ARG A 81 12.31 -16.97 -39.91
C ARG A 81 13.79 -17.11 -40.27
N ALA A 82 14.14 -18.02 -41.17
CA ALA A 82 15.50 -18.17 -41.70
C ALA A 82 15.99 -16.92 -42.45
N ARG A 83 15.08 -16.10 -42.99
CA ARG A 83 15.35 -14.78 -43.59
C ARG A 83 15.37 -13.64 -42.57
N GLY A 84 15.31 -13.92 -41.27
CA GLY A 84 15.29 -12.93 -40.20
C GLY A 84 13.95 -12.22 -39.99
N ARG A 85 12.87 -12.71 -40.62
CA ARG A 85 11.51 -12.18 -40.47
C ARG A 85 10.76 -12.92 -39.36
N ARG A 86 9.61 -12.38 -38.96
CA ARG A 86 8.72 -13.00 -37.97
C ARG A 86 7.46 -13.54 -38.63
N TYR A 87 6.92 -14.60 -38.05
CA TYR A 87 5.71 -15.25 -38.54
C TYR A 87 4.82 -15.64 -37.35
N TRP A 88 3.84 -14.81 -37.09
CA TRP A 88 2.88 -14.91 -35.99
C TRP A 88 1.60 -15.58 -36.46
N THR A 89 0.73 -15.92 -35.51
CA THR A 89 -0.62 -16.38 -35.81
C THR A 89 -1.62 -15.44 -35.15
N TYR A 90 -2.77 -15.24 -35.78
CA TYR A 90 -3.87 -14.46 -35.20
C TYR A 90 -5.15 -15.28 -35.16
N ASN A 91 -5.94 -15.10 -34.10
CA ASN A 91 -7.22 -15.76 -33.89
C ASN A 91 -7.15 -17.31 -33.84
N GLY A 92 -8.31 -17.94 -33.69
CA GLY A 92 -8.47 -19.38 -33.51
C GLY A 92 -9.43 -19.98 -34.53
N GLY A 93 -9.37 -21.29 -34.71
CA GLY A 93 -10.27 -21.99 -35.62
C GLY A 93 -9.94 -23.46 -35.77
N ARG A 94 -10.89 -24.32 -35.39
CA ARG A 94 -10.77 -25.77 -35.52
C ARG A 94 -10.87 -26.21 -36.99
N PRO A 95 -10.16 -27.29 -37.41
CA PRO A 95 -9.22 -28.08 -36.63
C PRO A 95 -7.78 -27.49 -36.58
N ALA A 96 -7.52 -26.38 -37.27
CA ALA A 96 -6.18 -25.83 -37.46
C ALA A 96 -5.56 -25.22 -36.19
N ALA A 97 -6.36 -24.73 -35.24
CA ALA A 97 -5.99 -24.38 -33.88
C ALA A 97 -7.22 -24.46 -32.96
N GLY A 98 -7.06 -24.14 -31.68
CA GLY A 98 -8.20 -23.97 -30.78
C GLY A 98 -9.07 -22.78 -31.20
N ALA A 99 -10.39 -22.89 -31.05
CA ALA A 99 -11.33 -21.79 -31.24
C ALA A 99 -11.43 -20.90 -29.99
N MET A 100 -11.65 -19.60 -30.19
CA MET A 100 -11.83 -18.61 -29.12
C MET A 100 -13.30 -18.24 -28.94
N THR A 101 -14.19 -19.22 -29.02
CA THR A 101 -15.64 -19.05 -28.85
C THR A 101 -16.12 -19.80 -27.60
N ILE A 102 -17.24 -19.37 -27.02
CA ILE A 102 -17.74 -19.94 -25.75
C ILE A 102 -18.47 -21.27 -25.93
N ASP A 103 -18.75 -21.66 -27.17
CA ASP A 103 -19.35 -22.92 -27.59
C ASP A 103 -18.31 -23.95 -28.08
N ALA A 104 -17.02 -23.63 -27.98
CA ALA A 104 -15.92 -24.58 -28.16
C ALA A 104 -15.42 -25.14 -26.80
N PRO A 105 -14.68 -26.26 -26.78
CA PRO A 105 -14.07 -26.74 -25.55
C PRO A 105 -13.20 -25.67 -24.88
N ALA A 106 -13.39 -25.48 -23.57
CA ALA A 106 -12.72 -24.42 -22.80
C ALA A 106 -11.18 -24.49 -22.83
N THR A 107 -10.62 -25.65 -23.20
CA THR A 107 -9.18 -25.92 -23.32
C THR A 107 -8.58 -25.41 -24.62
N ASP A 108 -9.38 -25.05 -25.62
CA ASP A 108 -8.91 -24.59 -26.93
C ASP A 108 -7.91 -23.40 -26.85
N PRO A 109 -8.14 -22.34 -26.03
CA PRO A 109 -7.14 -21.27 -25.84
C PRO A 109 -5.82 -21.77 -25.28
N ARG A 110 -5.86 -22.80 -24.41
CA ARG A 110 -4.67 -23.43 -23.83
C ARG A 110 -3.92 -24.25 -24.88
N ALA A 111 -4.64 -25.01 -25.71
CA ALA A 111 -4.09 -25.81 -26.81
C ALA A 111 -3.33 -24.93 -27.82
N THR A 112 -3.89 -23.77 -28.18
CA THR A 112 -3.25 -22.83 -29.10
C THR A 112 -1.89 -22.34 -28.58
N ILE A 113 -1.75 -22.09 -27.26
CA ILE A 113 -0.45 -21.70 -26.68
C ILE A 113 0.58 -22.83 -26.76
N TRP A 114 0.17 -24.09 -26.56
CA TRP A 114 1.05 -25.24 -26.73
C TRP A 114 1.49 -25.41 -28.20
N GLY A 115 0.58 -25.22 -29.16
CA GLY A 115 0.90 -25.22 -30.58
C GLY A 115 1.86 -24.10 -30.97
N CYS A 116 1.66 -22.89 -30.43
CA CYS A 116 2.60 -21.78 -30.60
C CYS A 116 4.01 -22.13 -30.09
N PHE A 117 4.13 -22.77 -28.92
CA PHE A 117 5.42 -23.25 -28.42
C PHE A 117 6.04 -24.32 -29.34
N LYS A 118 5.23 -25.29 -29.79
CA LYS A 118 5.67 -26.38 -30.68
C LYS A 118 6.24 -25.86 -32.00
N HIS A 119 5.59 -24.85 -32.60
CA HIS A 119 5.92 -24.34 -33.93
C HIS A 119 6.71 -23.01 -33.92
N HIS A 120 7.29 -22.64 -32.77
CA HIS A 120 8.13 -21.45 -32.60
C HIS A 120 7.42 -20.15 -33.01
N VAL A 121 6.19 -19.97 -32.56
CA VAL A 121 5.38 -18.77 -32.78
C VAL A 121 5.57 -17.81 -31.61
N ASP A 122 6.22 -16.68 -31.85
CA ASP A 122 6.57 -15.72 -30.79
C ASP A 122 5.37 -14.94 -30.23
N VAL A 123 4.33 -14.72 -31.07
CA VAL A 123 3.16 -13.92 -30.73
C VAL A 123 1.91 -14.58 -31.28
N TYR A 124 0.93 -14.75 -30.39
CA TYR A 124 -0.46 -14.98 -30.72
C TYR A 124 -1.20 -13.64 -30.68
N PHE A 125 -1.69 -13.16 -31.82
CA PHE A 125 -2.42 -11.90 -31.93
C PHE A 125 -3.92 -12.15 -31.75
N TYR A 126 -4.49 -11.67 -30.65
CA TYR A 126 -5.92 -11.76 -30.40
C TYR A 126 -6.60 -10.44 -30.76
N TRP A 127 -7.59 -10.49 -31.65
CA TRP A 127 -8.10 -9.31 -32.33
C TRP A 127 -8.84 -8.32 -31.42
N HIS A 128 -9.47 -8.76 -30.32
CA HIS A 128 -10.18 -7.89 -29.39
C HIS A 128 -10.42 -8.54 -28.01
N GLY A 129 -10.38 -7.79 -26.90
CA GLY A 129 -10.55 -8.36 -25.54
C GLY A 129 -11.82 -7.95 -24.79
N VAL A 130 -12.44 -6.82 -25.16
CA VAL A 130 -13.60 -6.21 -24.47
C VAL A 130 -14.63 -5.71 -25.49
N HIS A 131 -15.11 -6.59 -26.39
CA HIS A 131 -16.00 -6.20 -27.50
C HIS A 131 -17.44 -5.88 -27.03
N TRP A 132 -17.57 -5.24 -25.87
CA TRP A 132 -18.82 -4.72 -25.28
C TRP A 132 -19.43 -3.61 -26.14
N ARG A 133 -18.59 -2.95 -26.94
CA ARG A 133 -19.02 -2.05 -27.99
C ARG A 133 -18.41 -2.47 -29.32
N HIS A 134 -19.26 -2.82 -30.28
CA HIS A 134 -18.81 -3.21 -31.59
C HIS A 134 -18.04 -2.07 -32.28
N ASN A 135 -16.95 -2.45 -32.96
CA ASN A 135 -16.21 -1.60 -33.89
C ASN A 135 -17.03 -1.41 -35.19
N SER A 136 -16.40 -1.12 -36.32
CA SER A 136 -17.09 -0.97 -37.61
C SER A 136 -17.70 -2.28 -38.16
N GLN A 137 -17.53 -3.39 -37.46
CA GLN A 137 -18.08 -4.71 -37.76
C GLN A 137 -19.62 -4.73 -37.74
N LYS A 138 -20.28 -4.00 -36.83
CA LYS A 138 -21.75 -3.89 -36.74
C LYS A 138 -22.16 -2.41 -36.69
N GLN A 139 -22.86 -1.91 -37.71
CA GLN A 139 -23.13 -0.46 -37.84
C GLN A 139 -24.40 0.01 -37.11
N GLY A 140 -25.38 -0.86 -36.89
CA GLY A 140 -26.67 -0.52 -36.26
C GLY A 140 -26.63 -0.57 -34.73
N GLN A 141 -26.70 -1.77 -34.15
CA GLN A 141 -26.61 -1.98 -32.70
C GLN A 141 -25.15 -2.15 -32.31
N ARG A 142 -24.55 -1.07 -31.77
CA ARG A 142 -23.13 -1.05 -31.39
C ARG A 142 -22.85 -1.43 -29.95
N ASN A 143 -23.81 -1.32 -29.04
CA ASN A 143 -23.63 -1.73 -27.65
C ASN A 143 -24.05 -3.20 -27.55
N GLN A 144 -23.07 -4.08 -27.34
CA GLN A 144 -23.31 -5.51 -27.14
C GLN A 144 -23.79 -5.72 -25.71
N ASP A 145 -24.86 -6.47 -25.54
CA ASP A 145 -25.24 -7.00 -24.24
C ASP A 145 -24.55 -8.34 -24.06
N VAL A 146 -23.37 -8.33 -23.43
CA VAL A 146 -22.54 -9.53 -23.32
C VAL A 146 -23.04 -10.53 -22.28
N TRP A 147 -24.00 -10.12 -21.45
CA TRP A 147 -24.61 -10.97 -20.42
C TRP A 147 -25.86 -11.68 -20.94
N ALA A 148 -26.67 -11.00 -21.75
CA ALA A 148 -27.89 -11.56 -22.32
C ALA A 148 -27.71 -12.17 -23.72
N ASP A 149 -26.78 -11.67 -24.54
CA ASP A 149 -26.58 -12.11 -25.93
C ASP A 149 -25.19 -12.72 -26.15
N PRO A 150 -25.10 -14.04 -26.40
CA PRO A 150 -23.83 -14.71 -26.63
C PRO A 150 -23.19 -14.35 -27.98
N ILE A 151 -23.94 -13.79 -28.94
CA ILE A 151 -23.45 -13.46 -30.29
C ILE A 151 -22.72 -12.12 -30.25
N THR A 152 -21.43 -12.16 -29.90
CA THR A 152 -20.59 -10.97 -29.76
C THR A 152 -19.94 -10.56 -31.09
N PHE A 153 -19.98 -11.41 -32.11
CA PHE A 153 -19.57 -11.11 -33.48
C PHE A 153 -20.66 -11.52 -34.47
N ASP A 154 -21.12 -10.59 -35.32
CA ASP A 154 -22.20 -10.85 -36.30
C ASP A 154 -22.03 -10.03 -37.60
N ASN A 155 -21.49 -10.67 -38.64
CA ASN A 155 -21.26 -10.03 -39.95
C ASN A 155 -22.44 -10.16 -40.92
N ARG A 156 -23.54 -10.81 -40.53
CA ARG A 156 -24.65 -11.08 -41.44
C ARG A 156 -25.30 -9.79 -41.91
N GLY A 157 -25.44 -9.66 -43.22
CA GLY A 157 -26.12 -8.52 -43.86
C GLY A 157 -25.49 -7.15 -43.58
N GLN A 158 -24.25 -7.06 -43.08
CA GLN A 158 -23.59 -5.78 -42.80
C GLN A 158 -23.12 -5.12 -44.11
N PRO A 159 -23.38 -3.81 -44.29
CA PRO A 159 -23.03 -3.12 -45.53
C PRO A 159 -21.50 -3.04 -45.72
N ASN A 160 -21.03 -3.35 -46.93
CA ASN A 160 -19.61 -3.34 -47.32
C ASN A 160 -18.72 -4.35 -46.57
N LYS A 161 -19.31 -5.44 -46.04
CA LYS A 161 -18.61 -6.56 -45.41
C LYS A 161 -18.99 -7.87 -46.09
N GLU A 162 -18.06 -8.82 -46.12
CA GLU A 162 -18.36 -10.20 -46.50
C GLU A 162 -19.09 -10.88 -45.32
N ASP A 163 -20.10 -11.69 -45.65
CA ASP A 163 -20.90 -12.40 -44.64
C ASP A 163 -20.12 -13.61 -44.11
N PHE A 164 -19.50 -13.44 -42.94
CA PHE A 164 -18.78 -14.48 -42.21
C PHE A 164 -19.63 -15.14 -41.11
N GLY A 165 -20.95 -14.89 -41.10
CA GLY A 165 -21.84 -15.46 -40.09
C GLY A 165 -21.69 -14.84 -38.69
N ILE A 166 -21.88 -15.68 -37.67
CA ILE A 166 -21.88 -15.32 -36.25
C ILE A 166 -20.84 -16.11 -35.47
N LEU A 167 -20.30 -15.52 -34.39
CA LEU A 167 -19.46 -16.22 -33.42
C LEU A 167 -19.91 -15.88 -32.00
N ASN A 168 -19.93 -16.91 -31.13
CA ASN A 168 -20.36 -16.76 -29.75
C ASN A 168 -19.17 -16.42 -28.83
N GLY A 169 -19.24 -15.29 -28.13
CA GLY A 169 -18.23 -14.83 -27.16
C GLY A 169 -16.87 -14.42 -27.75
N ASP A 170 -16.69 -14.45 -29.06
CA ASP A 170 -15.47 -13.97 -29.72
C ASP A 170 -15.26 -12.48 -29.44
N GLY A 171 -14.00 -12.07 -29.24
CA GLY A 171 -13.66 -10.69 -28.89
C GLY A 171 -13.95 -10.27 -27.44
N VAL A 172 -14.44 -11.19 -26.59
CA VAL A 172 -14.78 -10.95 -25.18
C VAL A 172 -13.98 -11.89 -24.27
N LEU A 173 -12.87 -11.42 -23.69
CA LEU A 173 -12.10 -12.14 -22.67
C LEU A 173 -12.45 -11.72 -21.25
N LEU A 174 -13.09 -10.56 -21.12
CA LEU A 174 -13.52 -9.95 -19.87
C LEU A 174 -14.98 -9.52 -20.04
N TYR A 175 -15.80 -9.75 -19.03
CA TYR A 175 -17.14 -9.18 -18.90
C TYR A 175 -17.10 -7.92 -18.02
N PRO A 176 -18.01 -6.97 -18.19
CA PRO A 176 -18.16 -5.84 -17.27
C PRO A 176 -18.78 -6.36 -15.96
N GLY A 177 -18.08 -6.20 -14.84
CA GLY A 177 -18.65 -6.54 -13.53
C GLY A 177 -19.65 -5.49 -13.03
N GLU A 178 -19.44 -4.23 -13.42
CA GLU A 178 -20.42 -3.14 -13.38
C GLU A 178 -20.94 -2.87 -14.80
N GLU A 179 -22.21 -3.19 -15.07
CA GLU A 179 -22.80 -3.03 -16.41
C GLU A 179 -23.48 -1.66 -16.58
N LYS A 180 -22.77 -0.71 -17.19
CA LYS A 180 -23.24 0.68 -17.37
C LYS A 180 -24.05 0.90 -18.65
N LEU A 181 -23.88 0.05 -19.66
CA LEU A 181 -24.59 0.16 -20.94
C LEU A 181 -25.94 -0.56 -20.90
N HIS A 182 -26.04 -1.65 -20.14
CA HIS A 182 -27.28 -2.43 -19.94
C HIS A 182 -27.55 -2.68 -18.45
N PRO A 183 -27.98 -1.66 -17.68
CA PRO A 183 -28.06 -1.75 -16.21
C PRO A 183 -28.90 -2.90 -15.64
N ALA A 184 -29.79 -3.50 -16.43
CA ALA A 184 -30.55 -4.68 -16.04
C ALA A 184 -29.68 -5.95 -15.90
N GLU A 185 -28.49 -5.96 -16.48
CA GLU A 185 -27.54 -7.08 -16.48
C GLU A 185 -26.35 -6.86 -15.53
N ASP A 186 -26.41 -5.82 -14.70
CA ASP A 186 -25.35 -5.47 -13.75
C ASP A 186 -25.15 -6.58 -12.71
N ARG A 187 -23.89 -6.96 -12.49
CA ARG A 187 -23.50 -8.02 -11.55
C ARG A 187 -22.97 -7.47 -10.23
N GLY A 188 -22.86 -6.15 -10.09
CA GLY A 188 -22.40 -5.49 -8.87
C GLY A 188 -20.98 -5.92 -8.46
N VAL A 189 -20.15 -6.30 -9.44
CA VAL A 189 -18.75 -6.69 -9.21
C VAL A 189 -17.86 -5.53 -9.62
N PRO A 190 -17.18 -4.83 -8.69
CA PRO A 190 -16.28 -3.75 -9.04
C PRO A 190 -15.15 -4.21 -9.99
N GLY A 191 -15.10 -3.63 -11.18
CA GLY A 191 -14.10 -3.96 -12.22
C GLY A 191 -14.50 -5.09 -13.19
N PRO A 192 -13.57 -5.57 -14.03
CA PRO A 192 -13.88 -6.59 -15.04
C PRO A 192 -13.89 -8.02 -14.47
N VAL A 193 -14.81 -8.86 -14.96
CA VAL A 193 -14.93 -10.29 -14.62
C VAL A 193 -14.25 -11.14 -15.70
N GLY A 194 -13.32 -12.02 -15.32
CA GLY A 194 -12.59 -12.87 -16.26
C GLY A 194 -13.41 -14.04 -16.82
N THR A 195 -13.18 -14.38 -18.10
CA THR A 195 -13.78 -15.56 -18.75
C THR A 195 -13.04 -16.87 -18.42
N ILE A 196 -13.71 -18.01 -18.61
CA ILE A 196 -13.07 -19.34 -18.59
C ILE A 196 -12.01 -19.46 -19.70
N GLN A 197 -12.24 -18.82 -20.85
CA GLN A 197 -11.27 -18.75 -21.94
C GLN A 197 -9.99 -18.04 -21.52
N LEU A 198 -10.10 -16.88 -20.85
CA LEU A 198 -8.96 -16.14 -20.31
C LEU A 198 -8.21 -16.97 -19.25
N ALA A 199 -8.94 -17.70 -18.39
CA ALA A 199 -8.33 -18.59 -17.42
C ALA A 199 -7.50 -19.69 -18.10
N ASN A 200 -8.01 -20.31 -19.16
CA ASN A 200 -7.29 -21.34 -19.93
C ASN A 200 -6.14 -20.78 -20.76
N PHE A 201 -6.31 -19.60 -21.34
CA PHE A 201 -5.23 -18.87 -22.01
C PHE A 201 -4.05 -18.61 -21.06
N ARG A 202 -4.35 -18.13 -19.84
CA ARG A 202 -3.35 -17.96 -18.77
C ARG A 202 -2.71 -19.29 -18.36
N ARG A 203 -3.48 -20.38 -18.27
CA ARG A 203 -2.93 -21.72 -17.99
C ARG A 203 -1.97 -22.16 -19.09
N GLY A 204 -2.28 -21.92 -20.36
CA GLY A 204 -1.38 -22.22 -21.48
C GLY A 204 -0.06 -21.45 -21.39
N LEU A 205 -0.10 -20.16 -21.05
CA LEU A 205 1.10 -19.36 -20.83
C LEU A 205 1.94 -19.87 -19.65
N GLN A 206 1.31 -20.38 -18.59
CA GLN A 206 2.02 -21.06 -17.51
C GLN A 206 2.64 -22.38 -17.98
N ASP A 207 1.94 -23.20 -18.78
CA ASP A 207 2.50 -24.44 -19.33
C ASP A 207 3.74 -24.16 -20.20
N HIS A 208 3.68 -23.09 -21.00
CA HIS A 208 4.82 -22.64 -21.79
C HIS A 208 6.06 -22.40 -20.90
N GLN A 209 5.90 -21.90 -19.67
CA GLN A 209 7.01 -21.73 -18.74
C GLN A 209 7.61 -23.08 -18.31
N TYR A 210 6.77 -24.10 -18.05
CA TYR A 210 7.24 -25.46 -17.73
C TYR A 210 7.97 -26.09 -18.92
N LEU A 211 7.40 -26.01 -20.12
CA LEU A 211 8.02 -26.51 -21.35
C LEU A 211 9.36 -25.81 -21.62
N THR A 212 9.42 -24.49 -21.42
CA THR A 212 10.65 -23.70 -21.55
C THR A 212 11.68 -24.16 -20.53
N LEU A 213 11.34 -24.20 -19.24
CA LEU A 213 12.25 -24.59 -18.17
C LEU A 213 12.78 -26.01 -18.36
N ALA A 214 11.92 -26.96 -18.71
CA ALA A 214 12.32 -28.33 -19.03
C ALA A 214 13.33 -28.37 -20.19
N ARG A 215 13.06 -27.64 -21.28
CA ARG A 215 13.99 -27.54 -22.42
C ARG A 215 15.33 -26.91 -22.01
N GLN A 216 15.31 -25.87 -21.18
CA GLN A 216 16.53 -25.23 -20.65
C GLN A 216 17.36 -26.17 -19.76
N LEU A 217 16.72 -27.12 -19.07
CA LEU A 217 17.37 -28.13 -18.24
C LEU A 217 17.85 -29.37 -19.01
N GLY A 218 17.69 -29.38 -20.34
CA GLY A 218 18.07 -30.51 -21.20
C GLY A 218 17.08 -31.65 -21.22
N LEU A 219 15.85 -31.44 -20.75
CA LEU A 219 14.81 -32.47 -20.70
C LEU A 219 14.03 -32.51 -22.03
N THR A 220 14.74 -32.54 -23.15
CA THR A 220 14.14 -32.47 -24.51
C THR A 220 13.13 -33.61 -24.72
N ASP A 221 13.48 -34.84 -24.34
CA ASP A 221 12.58 -36.00 -24.52
C ASP A 221 11.27 -35.85 -23.75
N ALA A 222 11.31 -35.26 -22.55
CA ALA A 222 10.11 -35.01 -21.76
C ALA A 222 9.24 -33.91 -22.38
N VAL A 223 9.86 -32.89 -22.98
CA VAL A 223 9.16 -31.84 -23.72
C VAL A 223 8.50 -32.41 -24.97
N GLU A 224 9.22 -33.17 -25.79
CA GLU A 224 8.67 -33.77 -27.01
C GLU A 224 7.56 -34.79 -26.71
N ALA A 225 7.71 -35.59 -25.66
CA ALA A 225 6.65 -36.49 -25.19
C ALA A 225 5.39 -35.73 -24.75
N ALA A 226 5.55 -34.61 -24.03
CA ALA A 226 4.43 -33.76 -23.62
C ALA A 226 3.75 -33.11 -24.83
N LEU A 227 4.53 -32.56 -25.78
CA LEU A 227 3.99 -31.98 -27.01
C LEU A 227 3.26 -33.01 -27.87
N GLY A 228 3.81 -34.21 -28.03
CA GLY A 228 3.17 -35.29 -28.78
C GLY A 228 1.87 -35.79 -28.13
N ALA A 229 1.77 -35.74 -26.80
CA ALA A 229 0.55 -36.12 -26.08
C ALA A 229 -0.54 -35.05 -26.15
N VAL A 230 -0.17 -33.76 -26.09
CA VAL A 230 -1.13 -32.66 -25.95
C VAL A 230 -1.47 -31.99 -27.28
N VAL A 231 -0.49 -31.76 -28.17
CA VAL A 231 -0.67 -31.12 -29.48
C VAL A 231 0.10 -31.87 -30.58
N PRO A 232 -0.31 -33.12 -30.92
CA PRO A 232 0.35 -33.87 -31.99
C PRO A 232 0.29 -33.21 -33.36
N ARG A 233 -0.77 -32.45 -33.70
CA ARG A 233 -0.91 -31.71 -34.98
C ARG A 233 -1.62 -30.36 -34.78
N MET A 234 -1.14 -29.30 -35.40
CA MET A 234 -1.72 -27.96 -35.42
C MET A 234 -1.18 -27.14 -36.61
N PHE A 235 -1.92 -26.15 -37.10
CA PHE A 235 -1.61 -25.36 -38.30
C PHE A 235 -1.61 -26.22 -39.57
N SER A 236 -0.66 -26.05 -40.49
CA SER A 236 -0.65 -26.75 -41.79
C SER A 236 -0.47 -28.27 -41.73
N ASP A 237 -0.13 -28.85 -40.58
CA ASP A 237 -0.12 -30.31 -40.39
C ASP A 237 -1.43 -30.86 -39.77
N ALA A 238 -2.40 -29.98 -39.48
CA ALA A 238 -3.74 -30.36 -39.05
C ALA A 238 -4.46 -31.15 -40.17
N GLY A 239 -5.23 -32.17 -39.78
CA GLY A 239 -6.06 -32.94 -40.71
C GLY A 239 -7.51 -32.48 -40.69
N GLU A 240 -8.41 -33.34 -41.15
CA GLU A 240 -9.86 -33.10 -41.11
C GLU A 240 -10.44 -33.05 -39.69
N THR A 241 -9.73 -33.60 -38.70
CA THR A 241 -10.11 -33.61 -37.28
C THR A 241 -9.09 -32.87 -36.43
N VAL A 242 -9.52 -32.40 -35.25
CA VAL A 242 -8.65 -31.76 -34.26
C VAL A 242 -7.45 -32.64 -33.90
N GLY A 243 -6.28 -32.01 -33.83
CA GLY A 243 -4.99 -32.64 -33.58
C GLY A 243 -4.40 -32.34 -32.21
N PHE A 244 -5.24 -31.97 -31.23
CA PHE A 244 -4.84 -31.57 -29.89
C PHE A 244 -5.85 -32.03 -28.85
N ALA A 245 -5.42 -32.08 -27.59
CA ALA A 245 -6.26 -32.51 -26.47
C ALA A 245 -7.43 -31.55 -26.24
N GLU A 246 -8.63 -32.11 -26.10
CA GLU A 246 -9.86 -31.35 -25.84
C GLU A 246 -10.25 -31.35 -24.36
N THR A 247 -9.65 -32.22 -23.53
CA THR A 247 -9.92 -32.33 -22.09
C THR A 247 -8.76 -31.76 -21.27
N GLY A 248 -9.09 -31.20 -20.10
CA GLY A 248 -8.10 -30.59 -19.20
C GLY A 248 -7.09 -31.60 -18.63
N ASP A 249 -7.52 -32.85 -18.41
CA ASP A 249 -6.71 -33.90 -17.78
C ASP A 249 -5.40 -34.17 -18.54
N ALA A 250 -5.44 -34.18 -19.88
CA ALA A 250 -4.26 -34.39 -20.70
C ALA A 250 -3.20 -33.29 -20.47
N PHE A 251 -3.64 -32.04 -20.29
CA PHE A 251 -2.74 -30.93 -20.01
C PHE A 251 -2.18 -30.99 -18.58
N GLU A 252 -3.01 -31.33 -17.60
CA GLU A 252 -2.56 -31.44 -16.20
C GLU A 252 -1.60 -32.62 -16.00
N GLU A 253 -1.86 -33.75 -16.66
CA GLU A 253 -0.95 -34.91 -16.64
C GLU A 253 0.40 -34.55 -17.28
N ALA A 254 0.40 -33.89 -18.45
CA ALA A 254 1.61 -33.44 -19.11
C ALA A 254 2.38 -32.41 -18.26
N ARG A 255 1.68 -31.41 -17.69
CA ARG A 255 2.26 -30.42 -16.77
C ARG A 255 2.89 -31.10 -15.56
N ARG A 256 2.20 -32.06 -14.95
CA ARG A 256 2.70 -32.78 -13.77
C ARG A 256 3.97 -33.57 -14.09
N LYS A 257 3.98 -34.30 -15.21
CA LYS A 257 5.17 -35.04 -15.67
C LYS A 257 6.37 -34.10 -15.91
N LEU A 258 6.15 -32.95 -16.54
CA LEU A 258 7.18 -31.92 -16.72
C LEU A 258 7.67 -31.39 -15.38
N ALA A 259 6.76 -31.07 -14.45
CA ALA A 259 7.11 -30.55 -13.12
C ALA A 259 7.95 -31.55 -12.32
N ASP A 260 7.56 -32.83 -12.30
CA ASP A 260 8.28 -33.88 -11.59
C ASP A 260 9.68 -34.10 -12.21
N ALA A 261 9.79 -34.08 -13.54
CA ALA A 261 11.07 -34.19 -14.24
C ALA A 261 12.00 -32.99 -13.97
N ILE A 262 11.46 -31.76 -14.00
CA ILE A 262 12.18 -30.54 -13.63
C ILE A 262 12.68 -30.64 -12.19
N ALA A 263 11.80 -30.99 -11.25
CA ALA A 263 12.16 -31.09 -9.83
C ALA A 263 13.24 -32.15 -9.58
N ALA A 264 13.14 -33.33 -10.22
CA ALA A 264 14.15 -34.37 -10.14
C ALA A 264 15.50 -33.92 -10.70
N ARG A 265 15.49 -33.22 -11.84
CA ARG A 265 16.71 -32.68 -12.47
C ARG A 265 17.37 -31.60 -11.62
N THR A 266 16.59 -30.74 -10.97
CA THR A 266 17.09 -29.69 -10.06
C THR A 266 17.69 -30.27 -8.78
N ARG A 267 17.10 -31.35 -8.21
CA ARG A 267 17.63 -32.00 -6.98
C ARG A 267 18.92 -32.78 -7.21
N THR A 268 19.09 -33.37 -8.38
CA THR A 268 20.26 -34.22 -8.70
C THR A 268 21.50 -33.43 -9.13
N GLY A 269 21.45 -32.08 -9.09
CA GLY A 269 22.61 -31.22 -9.33
C GLY A 269 23.21 -31.36 -10.74
N GLY A 270 22.46 -31.90 -11.69
CA GLY A 270 22.97 -32.14 -13.04
C GLY A 270 23.29 -30.83 -13.76
N PRO A 271 24.41 -30.75 -14.50
CA PRO A 271 24.80 -29.52 -15.17
C PRO A 271 23.71 -29.11 -16.18
N ALA A 272 23.26 -27.87 -16.09
CA ALA A 272 22.35 -27.28 -17.06
C ALA A 272 23.05 -27.22 -18.44
N PRO A 273 22.42 -27.68 -19.54
CA PRO A 273 22.94 -27.37 -20.86
C PRO A 273 22.81 -25.88 -21.13
N ALA A 274 23.79 -25.36 -21.86
CA ALA A 274 23.92 -23.95 -22.19
C ALA A 274 22.77 -23.49 -23.12
N VAL A 275 21.68 -23.01 -22.54
CA VAL A 275 20.94 -21.88 -23.13
C VAL A 275 21.94 -20.76 -23.22
N ALA A 276 22.00 -20.05 -24.35
CA ALA A 276 22.90 -18.95 -24.63
C ALA A 276 22.99 -17.98 -23.44
N ARG A 277 23.89 -18.32 -22.52
CA ARG A 277 24.50 -17.39 -21.60
C ARG A 277 25.12 -16.37 -22.53
N ALA A 278 24.80 -15.09 -22.29
CA ALA A 278 25.82 -14.08 -22.44
C ALA A 278 27.15 -14.71 -21.98
N ARG A 279 28.11 -14.81 -22.89
CA ARG A 279 29.45 -15.40 -22.75
C ARG A 279 29.77 -15.84 -21.32
N ALA A 280 30.18 -17.11 -21.13
CA ALA A 280 30.89 -17.51 -19.92
C ALA A 280 31.93 -16.43 -19.58
N PRO A 281 32.07 -16.03 -18.30
CA PRO A 281 33.07 -15.05 -17.95
C PRO A 281 34.43 -15.66 -18.32
N GLU A 282 35.02 -15.13 -19.39
CA GLU A 282 36.43 -14.74 -19.33
C GLU A 282 36.70 -14.20 -17.92
N PRO A 283 37.83 -14.57 -17.27
CA PRO A 283 38.11 -14.29 -15.85
C PRO A 283 37.41 -13.01 -15.41
N ALA A 284 36.32 -13.17 -14.62
CA ALA A 284 35.18 -12.24 -14.58
C ALA A 284 35.64 -10.81 -14.88
N ALA A 285 35.36 -10.34 -16.11
CA ALA A 285 35.62 -8.95 -16.44
C ALA A 285 34.97 -8.12 -15.33
N ARG A 286 35.80 -7.36 -14.60
CA ARG A 286 35.34 -6.58 -13.44
C ARG A 286 34.07 -5.85 -13.83
N PRO A 287 33.01 -5.87 -12.98
CA PRO A 287 31.74 -5.27 -13.35
C PRO A 287 31.94 -3.83 -13.81
N ALA A 288 31.15 -3.41 -14.80
CA ALA A 288 31.22 -2.05 -15.29
C ALA A 288 30.83 -1.09 -14.16
N ARG A 289 31.68 -0.09 -13.90
CA ARG A 289 31.50 0.95 -12.88
C ARG A 289 31.53 2.33 -13.55
N PRO A 290 30.77 3.32 -13.03
CA PRO A 290 29.93 3.25 -11.83
C PRO A 290 28.62 2.48 -12.04
N ARG A 291 28.07 1.92 -10.97
CA ARG A 291 26.82 1.13 -10.97
C ARG A 291 25.96 1.26 -9.70
N LEU A 292 26.49 1.81 -8.61
CA LEU A 292 25.74 2.03 -7.38
C LEU A 292 24.98 3.36 -7.49
N LEU A 293 23.65 3.30 -7.52
CA LEU A 293 22.70 4.41 -7.69
C LEU A 293 22.79 5.21 -9.02
N ILE A 294 23.91 5.15 -9.73
CA ILE A 294 24.11 5.72 -11.07
C ILE A 294 24.63 4.64 -12.01
N ALA A 295 24.48 4.84 -13.32
CA ALA A 295 25.07 3.94 -14.31
C ALA A 295 25.49 4.69 -15.59
N GLU A 296 26.27 4.05 -16.45
CA GLU A 296 26.67 4.63 -17.75
C GLU A 296 25.44 5.02 -18.60
N ARG A 297 24.41 4.17 -18.57
CA ARG A 297 23.14 4.39 -19.26
C ARG A 297 22.01 3.97 -18.34
N ASP A 298 21.25 4.95 -17.87
CA ASP A 298 20.08 4.77 -17.03
C ASP A 298 19.09 5.91 -17.30
N PRO A 299 17.76 5.67 -17.40
CA PRO A 299 16.80 6.71 -17.73
C PRO A 299 16.61 7.76 -16.63
N PHE A 300 17.04 7.49 -15.40
CA PHE A 300 16.84 8.37 -14.25
C PHE A 300 18.17 8.96 -13.76
N SER A 301 19.18 8.11 -13.59
CA SER A 301 20.48 8.46 -12.99
C SER A 301 21.68 8.15 -13.91
N GLY A 302 21.48 8.20 -15.23
CA GLY A 302 22.53 7.92 -16.21
C GLY A 302 23.58 9.03 -16.28
N LEU A 303 24.86 8.70 -16.47
CA LEU A 303 25.94 9.71 -16.59
C LEU A 303 25.65 10.83 -17.61
N PRO A 304 25.05 10.58 -18.80
CA PRO A 304 24.67 11.66 -19.71
C PRO A 304 23.68 12.67 -19.11
N ILE A 305 22.68 12.19 -18.36
CA ILE A 305 21.67 13.04 -17.69
C ILE A 305 22.35 13.88 -16.60
N LEU A 306 23.21 13.25 -15.79
CA LEU A 306 23.93 13.93 -14.71
C LEU A 306 24.93 14.97 -15.25
N ARG A 307 25.59 14.69 -16.39
CA ARG A 307 26.42 15.67 -17.12
C ARG A 307 25.60 16.85 -17.63
N ALA A 308 24.40 16.60 -18.17
CA ALA A 308 23.50 17.65 -18.61
C ALA A 308 23.06 18.55 -17.44
N ARG A 309 22.70 17.96 -16.29
CA ARG A 309 22.42 18.70 -15.05
C ARG A 309 23.60 19.56 -14.59
N ARG A 310 24.82 19.01 -14.67
CA ARG A 310 26.04 19.77 -14.34
C ARG A 310 26.22 20.97 -15.28
N ALA A 311 25.98 20.76 -16.58
CA ALA A 311 26.08 21.79 -17.60
C ALA A 311 25.03 22.90 -17.44
N SER A 312 23.85 22.58 -16.89
CA SER A 312 22.79 23.55 -16.56
C SER A 312 23.05 24.33 -15.26
N GLY A 313 24.19 24.12 -14.60
CA GLY A 313 24.61 24.90 -13.43
C GLY A 313 24.50 24.16 -12.10
N ALA A 314 23.79 23.03 -12.02
CA ALA A 314 23.71 22.23 -10.78
C ALA A 314 25.09 21.68 -10.40
N ARG A 315 25.35 21.49 -9.11
CA ARG A 315 26.67 21.05 -8.63
C ARG A 315 26.49 19.91 -7.62
N PRO A 316 27.28 18.82 -7.70
CA PRO A 316 27.33 17.84 -6.62
C PRO A 316 27.73 18.50 -5.30
N SER A 317 27.35 17.89 -4.19
CA SER A 317 27.67 18.33 -2.84
C SER A 317 29.19 18.42 -2.57
N ASP A 318 29.59 19.23 -1.59
CA ASP A 318 31.00 19.38 -1.18
C ASP A 318 31.40 18.35 -0.11
N ASP A 319 31.18 17.07 -0.41
CA ASP A 319 31.45 15.93 0.46
C ASP A 319 32.04 14.76 -0.33
N LEU A 320 32.42 13.68 0.38
CA LEU A 320 33.09 12.52 -0.22
C LEU A 320 32.33 11.93 -1.44
N PRO A 321 31.02 11.61 -1.36
CA PRO A 321 30.25 11.20 -2.54
C PRO A 321 30.16 12.29 -3.62
N GLY A 322 29.96 13.56 -3.25
CA GLY A 322 29.85 14.65 -4.20
C GLY A 322 31.13 14.90 -5.00
N TRP A 323 32.31 14.80 -4.38
CA TRP A 323 33.60 14.86 -5.08
C TRP A 323 33.80 13.66 -6.01
N ALA A 324 33.44 12.47 -5.57
CA ALA A 324 33.49 11.26 -6.40
C ALA A 324 32.57 11.36 -7.63
N LEU A 325 31.34 11.85 -7.42
CA LEU A 325 30.39 12.11 -8.51
C LEU A 325 30.91 13.20 -9.45
N GLY A 326 31.51 14.26 -8.89
CA GLY A 326 32.16 15.33 -9.61
C GLY A 326 33.15 14.78 -10.63
N TYR A 327 34.07 13.92 -10.20
CA TYR A 327 34.97 13.22 -11.11
C TYR A 327 34.22 12.36 -12.15
N ALA A 328 33.26 11.54 -11.73
CA ALA A 328 32.55 10.62 -12.62
C ALA A 328 31.84 11.35 -13.80
N ILE A 329 31.36 12.57 -13.58
CA ILE A 329 30.66 13.35 -14.60
C ILE A 329 31.56 14.34 -15.36
N THR A 330 32.62 14.89 -14.75
CA THR A 330 33.48 15.92 -15.39
C THR A 330 34.86 15.43 -15.80
N GLY A 331 35.37 14.35 -15.21
CA GLY A 331 36.77 13.94 -15.31
C GLY A 331 37.74 14.82 -14.50
N ASP A 332 37.24 15.68 -13.60
CA ASP A 332 38.07 16.57 -12.78
C ASP A 332 38.92 15.78 -11.77
N GLU A 333 40.22 15.68 -12.04
CA GLU A 333 41.18 15.00 -11.18
C GLU A 333 41.40 15.72 -9.83
N GLY A 334 41.08 17.01 -9.71
CA GLY A 334 41.09 17.73 -8.43
C GLY A 334 40.06 17.16 -7.47
N ALA A 335 38.81 16.98 -7.95
CA ALA A 335 37.75 16.35 -7.18
C ALA A 335 38.09 14.90 -6.79
N ALA A 336 38.64 14.12 -7.73
CA ALA A 336 39.08 12.75 -7.45
C ALA A 336 40.18 12.71 -6.37
N ARG A 337 41.19 13.58 -6.44
CA ARG A 337 42.26 13.66 -5.44
C ARG A 337 41.73 13.99 -4.05
N ARG A 338 40.84 14.98 -3.93
CA ARG A 338 40.21 15.35 -2.65
C ARG A 338 39.43 14.19 -2.04
N ALA A 339 38.67 13.45 -2.85
CA ALA A 339 37.98 12.25 -2.40
C ALA A 339 38.93 11.13 -1.95
N LEU A 340 40.03 10.90 -2.67
CA LEU A 340 41.04 9.91 -2.27
C LEU A 340 41.82 10.31 -1.01
N GLU A 341 42.12 11.60 -0.83
CA GLU A 341 42.72 12.11 0.41
C GLU A 341 41.82 11.82 1.61
N GLU A 342 40.51 12.03 1.45
CA GLU A 342 39.55 11.68 2.50
C GLU A 342 39.44 10.18 2.73
N LEU A 343 39.40 9.36 1.67
CA LEU A 343 39.43 7.89 1.82
C LEU A 343 40.70 7.42 2.53
N ARG A 344 41.86 8.04 2.30
CA ARG A 344 43.11 7.70 3.01
C ARG A 344 43.05 8.07 4.49
N ARG A 345 42.48 9.23 4.81
CA ARG A 345 42.43 9.80 6.17
C ARG A 345 41.35 9.15 7.03
N ALA A 346 40.17 8.95 6.47
CA ALA A 346 38.98 8.49 7.18
C ALA A 346 38.80 6.98 7.06
N HIS A 347 38.11 6.42 8.05
CA HIS A 347 37.74 5.01 8.14
C HIS A 347 36.26 4.90 8.50
N PRO A 348 35.51 3.93 7.93
CA PRO A 348 34.18 3.62 8.41
C PRO A 348 34.21 3.25 9.90
N PRO A 349 33.19 3.64 10.70
CA PRO A 349 33.13 3.29 12.11
C PRO A 349 33.14 1.76 12.34
N THR A 350 33.84 1.31 13.39
CA THR A 350 33.96 -0.12 13.74
C THR A 350 32.95 -0.59 14.79
N LYS A 351 32.28 0.34 15.48
CA LYS A 351 31.16 0.04 16.37
C LYS A 351 29.94 -0.39 15.53
N GLY A 352 29.08 -1.27 16.05
CA GLY A 352 27.81 -1.62 15.40
C GLY A 352 26.72 -0.55 15.63
N GLY A 353 25.72 -0.51 14.75
CA GLY A 353 24.56 0.38 14.89
C GLY A 353 23.86 0.65 13.56
N SER A 354 22.51 0.61 13.55
CA SER A 354 21.74 0.70 12.31
C SER A 354 21.88 2.05 11.61
N SER A 355 22.04 3.15 12.34
CA SER A 355 22.24 4.49 11.77
C SER A 355 23.55 4.65 10.97
N LEU A 356 24.52 3.77 11.17
CA LEU A 356 25.81 3.82 10.48
C LEU A 356 25.72 3.52 8.97
N TYR A 357 24.55 3.08 8.47
CA TYR A 357 24.35 2.89 7.04
C TYR A 357 24.65 4.16 6.23
N LEU A 358 24.44 5.35 6.80
CA LEU A 358 24.79 6.63 6.17
C LEU A 358 26.30 6.77 5.94
N GLU A 359 27.11 6.46 6.94
CA GLU A 359 28.57 6.50 6.83
C GLU A 359 29.07 5.46 5.82
N TYR A 360 28.58 4.23 5.92
CA TYR A 360 28.95 3.18 4.98
C TYR A 360 28.50 3.47 3.53
N LEU A 361 27.31 4.07 3.34
CA LEU A 361 26.85 4.55 2.03
C LEU A 361 27.83 5.56 1.44
N ARG A 362 28.34 6.52 2.23
CA ARG A 362 29.29 7.54 1.75
C ARG A 362 30.56 6.89 1.18
N PHE A 363 31.13 5.92 1.89
CA PHE A 363 32.30 5.17 1.42
C PHE A 363 31.98 4.26 0.23
N ALA A 364 30.84 3.56 0.25
CA ALA A 364 30.40 2.67 -0.82
C ALA A 364 30.21 3.42 -2.16
N LEU A 365 29.58 4.59 -2.15
CA LEU A 365 29.40 5.42 -3.34
C LEU A 365 30.75 5.92 -3.88
N ALA A 366 31.62 6.45 -3.01
CA ALA A 366 32.93 6.92 -3.44
C ALA A 366 33.82 5.79 -3.99
N PHE A 367 33.78 4.61 -3.35
CA PHE A 367 34.49 3.43 -3.81
C PHE A 367 34.05 3.04 -5.23
N ASP A 368 32.74 2.90 -5.45
CA ASP A 368 32.20 2.51 -6.74
C ASP A 368 32.48 3.55 -7.84
N TRP A 369 32.25 4.83 -7.55
CA TRP A 369 32.33 5.89 -8.55
C TRP A 369 33.76 6.27 -8.93
N LEU A 370 34.72 6.16 -8.01
CA LEU A 370 36.14 6.43 -8.27
C LEU A 370 36.91 5.21 -8.75
N TYR A 371 36.33 4.02 -8.78
CA TYR A 371 37.06 2.77 -8.96
C TYR A 371 38.01 2.76 -10.17
N ARG A 372 37.59 3.42 -11.27
CA ARG A 372 38.35 3.52 -12.53
C ARG A 372 39.35 4.67 -12.57
N TYR A 373 39.39 5.54 -11.57
CA TYR A 373 40.35 6.63 -11.51
C TYR A 373 41.77 6.06 -11.31
N PRO A 374 42.75 6.42 -12.17
CA PRO A 374 44.11 5.87 -12.07
C PRO A 374 44.82 6.13 -10.74
N GLY A 375 44.50 7.24 -10.06
CA GLY A 375 45.08 7.58 -8.76
C GLY A 375 44.54 6.77 -7.58
N PHE A 376 43.48 5.99 -7.78
CA PHE A 376 42.93 5.10 -6.75
C PHE A 376 43.72 3.79 -6.76
N ASP A 377 44.85 3.80 -6.06
CA ASP A 377 45.80 2.69 -5.99
C ASP A 377 45.20 1.40 -5.37
N ASP A 378 45.79 0.26 -5.74
CA ASP A 378 45.26 -1.06 -5.34
C ASP A 378 45.30 -1.28 -3.82
N ALA A 379 46.27 -0.70 -3.12
CA ALA A 379 46.39 -0.82 -1.67
C ALA A 379 45.23 -0.10 -0.95
N LEU A 380 44.90 1.12 -1.38
CA LEU A 380 43.75 1.84 -0.85
C LEU A 380 42.42 1.17 -1.23
N LYS A 381 42.30 0.66 -2.47
CA LYS A 381 41.11 -0.11 -2.89
C LYS A 381 40.91 -1.33 -2.00
N GLU A 382 41.97 -2.11 -1.78
CA GLU A 382 41.92 -3.28 -0.92
C GLU A 382 41.52 -2.91 0.52
N ARG A 383 42.12 -1.85 1.09
CA ARG A 383 41.80 -1.40 2.45
C ARG A 383 40.32 -1.00 2.57
N VAL A 384 39.82 -0.13 1.70
CA VAL A 384 38.42 0.33 1.75
C VAL A 384 37.46 -0.84 1.49
N ALA A 385 37.77 -1.73 0.54
CA ALA A 385 36.94 -2.89 0.26
C ALA A 385 36.86 -3.84 1.47
N ARG A 386 37.96 -4.08 2.19
CA ARG A 386 37.98 -4.85 3.44
C ARG A 386 37.12 -4.19 4.51
N GLU A 387 37.28 -2.89 4.74
CA GLU A 387 36.50 -2.14 5.74
C GLU A 387 34.98 -2.16 5.47
N LEU A 388 34.58 -2.07 4.20
CA LEU A 388 33.18 -2.19 3.78
C LEU A 388 32.63 -3.61 4.03
N VAL A 389 33.38 -4.66 3.69
CA VAL A 389 32.96 -6.05 3.92
C VAL A 389 32.96 -6.41 5.40
N ASP A 390 33.93 -5.94 6.18
CA ASP A 390 33.99 -6.15 7.62
C ASP A 390 32.76 -5.52 8.32
N GLY A 391 32.32 -4.34 7.85
CA GLY A 391 31.07 -3.74 8.30
C GLY A 391 29.84 -4.56 7.93
N ALA A 392 29.74 -5.00 6.68
CA ALA A 392 28.62 -5.84 6.23
C ALA A 392 28.55 -7.18 6.96
N GLU A 393 29.69 -7.84 7.20
CA GLU A 393 29.77 -9.07 7.99
C GLU A 393 29.33 -8.85 9.43
N ARG A 394 29.74 -7.73 10.04
CA ARG A 394 29.33 -7.36 11.40
C ARG A 394 27.81 -7.17 11.50
N GLU A 395 27.20 -6.46 10.57
CA GLU A 395 25.74 -6.29 10.57
C GLU A 395 25.01 -7.60 10.26
N LEU A 396 25.52 -8.41 9.32
CA LEU A 396 24.94 -9.72 9.02
C LEU A 396 25.20 -10.79 10.10
N ALA A 397 26.08 -10.52 11.07
CA ALA A 397 26.23 -11.33 12.26
C ALA A 397 25.14 -11.04 13.31
N ASN A 398 24.37 -9.95 13.14
CA ASN A 398 23.22 -9.66 13.99
C ASN A 398 22.18 -10.80 13.87
N PRO A 399 21.74 -11.40 15.00
CA PRO A 399 20.71 -12.44 14.99
C PRO A 399 19.43 -12.04 14.25
N LEU A 400 19.07 -10.75 14.25
CA LEU A 400 17.91 -10.22 13.54
C LEU A 400 18.01 -10.42 12.01
N LEU A 401 19.22 -10.45 11.47
CA LEU A 401 19.45 -10.68 10.04
C LEU A 401 19.83 -12.13 9.71
N ALA A 402 19.99 -13.00 10.72
CA ALA A 402 20.47 -14.39 10.59
C ALA A 402 19.76 -15.16 9.47
N ASP A 403 18.43 -15.11 9.50
CA ASP A 403 17.56 -15.71 8.49
C ASP A 403 17.02 -14.63 7.53
N PRO A 404 17.38 -14.64 6.24
CA PRO A 404 16.85 -13.68 5.28
C PRO A 404 15.32 -13.75 5.12
N GLY A 405 14.69 -14.90 5.38
CA GLY A 405 13.23 -15.05 5.36
C GLY A 405 12.53 -14.45 6.60
N ALA A 406 13.31 -13.92 7.56
CA ALA A 406 12.82 -13.32 8.79
C ALA A 406 13.18 -11.84 8.93
N VAL A 407 13.80 -11.24 7.91
CA VAL A 407 14.17 -9.81 7.92
C VAL A 407 12.93 -8.97 7.71
N ALA A 408 12.43 -8.38 8.79
CA ALA A 408 11.16 -7.68 8.83
C ALA A 408 11.20 -6.32 8.10
N TYR A 409 10.02 -5.87 7.65
CA TYR A 409 9.80 -4.50 7.20
C TYR A 409 9.65 -3.59 8.42
N HIS A 410 10.80 -3.17 8.95
CA HIS A 410 10.93 -2.44 10.22
C HIS A 410 12.21 -1.58 10.20
N ASN A 411 12.21 -0.42 10.86
CA ASN A 411 13.28 0.58 10.78
C ASN A 411 14.72 0.04 10.96
N HIS A 412 14.98 -0.81 11.96
CA HIS A 412 16.30 -1.34 12.26
C HIS A 412 16.74 -2.34 11.20
N PHE A 413 15.85 -3.28 10.83
CA PHE A 413 16.13 -4.32 9.85
C PHE A 413 16.49 -3.73 8.49
N VAL A 414 15.71 -2.75 8.02
CA VAL A 414 15.94 -2.12 6.71
C VAL A 414 17.24 -1.30 6.71
N ARG A 415 17.57 -0.60 7.80
CA ARG A 415 18.83 0.14 7.94
C ARG A 415 20.06 -0.77 8.00
N TYR A 416 20.02 -1.84 8.79
CA TYR A 416 21.10 -2.84 8.82
C TYR A 416 21.28 -3.51 7.45
N LEU A 417 20.17 -3.85 6.80
CA LEU A 417 20.17 -4.43 5.46
C LEU A 417 20.75 -3.45 4.43
N ALA A 418 20.43 -2.16 4.51
CA ALA A 418 20.99 -1.13 3.64
C ALA A 418 22.51 -1.02 3.79
N LEU A 419 23.03 -0.98 5.02
CA LEU A 419 24.47 -0.97 5.27
C LEU A 419 25.15 -2.17 4.61
N ALA A 420 24.65 -3.39 4.91
CA ALA A 420 25.23 -4.62 4.40
C ALA A 420 25.16 -4.69 2.87
N ALA A 421 23.99 -4.42 2.29
CA ALA A 421 23.78 -4.54 0.85
C ALA A 421 24.63 -3.52 0.07
N LEU A 422 24.55 -2.22 0.42
CA LEU A 422 25.28 -1.16 -0.28
C LEU A 422 26.80 -1.41 -0.24
N SER A 423 27.31 -1.87 0.90
CA SER A 423 28.74 -2.21 1.07
C SER A 423 29.15 -3.41 0.21
N LEU A 424 28.39 -4.51 0.26
CA LEU A 424 28.71 -5.75 -0.46
C LEU A 424 28.63 -5.61 -1.98
N TYR A 425 27.67 -4.81 -2.44
CA TYR A 425 27.47 -4.53 -3.86
C TYR A 425 28.45 -3.48 -4.39
N ALA A 426 28.90 -2.53 -3.56
CA ALA A 426 29.99 -1.61 -3.93
C ALA A 426 31.31 -2.34 -4.21
N VAL A 427 31.59 -3.48 -3.59
CA VAL A 427 32.86 -4.21 -3.74
C VAL A 427 32.75 -5.43 -4.66
N GLU A 428 31.67 -5.56 -5.43
CA GLU A 428 31.50 -6.72 -6.31
C GLU A 428 32.62 -6.82 -7.35
N GLY A 429 33.27 -7.98 -7.39
CA GLY A 429 34.42 -8.26 -8.27
C GLY A 429 35.78 -7.84 -7.71
N GLU A 430 35.86 -7.35 -6.46
CA GLU A 430 37.14 -7.01 -5.82
C GLU A 430 37.90 -8.25 -5.33
N PRO A 431 39.07 -8.59 -5.92
CA PRO A 431 39.74 -9.87 -5.64
C PRO A 431 40.05 -10.11 -4.15
N ALA A 432 40.37 -9.04 -3.41
CA ALA A 432 40.76 -9.13 -2.00
C ALA A 432 39.61 -9.58 -1.07
N VAL A 433 38.34 -9.39 -1.49
CA VAL A 433 37.17 -9.63 -0.63
C VAL A 433 36.05 -10.43 -1.31
N GLU A 434 36.13 -10.66 -2.62
CA GLU A 434 35.03 -11.25 -3.40
C GLU A 434 34.59 -12.63 -2.88
N ALA A 435 35.53 -13.48 -2.45
CA ALA A 435 35.23 -14.79 -1.88
C ALA A 435 34.40 -14.70 -0.58
N ARG A 436 34.58 -13.63 0.19
CA ARG A 436 33.79 -13.34 1.41
C ARG A 436 32.45 -12.68 1.07
N ALA A 437 32.47 -11.71 0.15
CA ALA A 437 31.31 -10.88 -0.15
C ALA A 437 30.23 -11.60 -0.99
N ALA A 438 30.62 -12.46 -1.92
CA ALA A 438 29.69 -13.15 -2.83
C ALA A 438 28.57 -13.94 -2.13
N PRO A 439 28.82 -14.83 -1.15
CA PRO A 439 27.73 -15.53 -0.46
C PRO A 439 26.82 -14.59 0.34
N LEU A 440 27.36 -13.48 0.85
CA LEU A 440 26.59 -12.50 1.62
C LEU A 440 25.65 -11.69 0.72
N ARG A 441 26.03 -11.43 -0.55
CA ARG A 441 25.15 -10.74 -1.53
C ARG A 441 23.85 -11.50 -1.79
N GLU A 442 23.89 -12.83 -1.86
CA GLU A 442 22.67 -13.64 -2.03
C GLU A 442 21.77 -13.56 -0.79
N ARG A 443 22.37 -13.53 0.41
CA ARG A 443 21.63 -13.38 1.67
C ARG A 443 20.90 -12.04 1.74
N VAL A 444 21.58 -10.92 1.47
CA VAL A 444 20.93 -9.59 1.47
C VAL A 444 19.88 -9.47 0.35
N ARG A 445 20.07 -10.13 -0.79
CA ARG A 445 19.07 -10.16 -1.88
C ARG A 445 17.76 -10.81 -1.41
N ARG A 446 17.86 -11.98 -0.77
CA ARG A 446 16.70 -12.70 -0.21
C ARG A 446 16.02 -11.92 0.92
N ALA A 447 16.81 -11.26 1.77
CA ALA A 447 16.28 -10.40 2.82
C ALA A 447 15.48 -9.22 2.25
N LEU A 448 16.01 -8.56 1.21
CA LEU A 448 15.29 -7.48 0.53
C LEU A 448 13.98 -7.97 -0.12
N ASP A 449 13.98 -9.16 -0.75
CA ASP A 449 12.75 -9.74 -1.30
C ASP A 449 11.67 -9.94 -0.21
N ASN A 450 12.07 -10.39 0.99
CA ASN A 450 11.15 -10.56 2.12
C ASN A 450 10.60 -9.23 2.66
N VAL A 451 11.46 -8.22 2.77
CA VAL A 451 11.05 -6.85 3.17
C VAL A 451 10.03 -6.29 2.18
N LEU A 452 10.28 -6.44 0.88
CA LEU A 452 9.38 -5.96 -0.17
C LEU A 452 8.01 -6.68 -0.17
N ASP A 453 7.99 -8.01 0.01
CA ASP A 453 6.73 -8.76 0.13
C ASP A 453 5.92 -8.36 1.38
N SER A 454 6.61 -8.05 2.48
CA SER A 454 5.97 -7.58 3.72
C SER A 454 5.43 -6.16 3.57
N ALA A 455 6.15 -5.27 2.87
CA ALA A 455 5.69 -3.93 2.56
C ALA A 455 4.39 -3.92 1.73
N ASP A 456 4.19 -4.87 0.83
CA ASP A 456 2.94 -5.02 0.06
C ASP A 456 1.72 -5.39 0.94
N MET A 457 1.94 -5.85 2.18
CA MET A 457 0.88 -6.13 3.15
C MET A 457 0.62 -4.93 4.06
N VAL A 458 1.68 -4.27 4.51
CA VAL A 458 1.62 -3.17 5.48
C VAL A 458 1.30 -1.82 4.83
N THR A 459 1.88 -1.54 3.66
CA THR A 459 1.83 -0.24 2.97
C THR A 459 1.28 -0.37 1.54
N PRO A 460 0.14 -1.06 1.30
CA PRO A 460 -0.40 -1.21 -0.06
C PRO A 460 -0.90 0.12 -0.65
N ASP A 461 -1.32 1.08 0.19
CA ASP A 461 -1.90 2.38 -0.21
C ASP A 461 -1.20 3.58 0.45
N GLY A 462 0.03 3.38 0.94
CA GLY A 462 0.75 4.34 1.79
C GLY A 462 0.58 4.03 3.28
N GLY A 463 1.05 4.95 4.13
CA GLY A 463 1.09 4.78 5.58
C GLY A 463 2.20 3.86 6.07
N TYR A 464 2.51 3.94 7.36
CA TYR A 464 3.50 3.10 8.04
C TYR A 464 3.05 2.87 9.50
N HIS A 465 3.44 1.74 10.07
CA HIS A 465 2.89 1.14 11.30
C HIS A 465 3.73 1.42 12.55
N GLU A 466 4.61 2.41 12.48
CA GLU A 466 5.52 2.78 13.58
C GLU A 466 5.63 4.31 13.64
N SER A 467 4.56 5.06 13.33
CA SER A 467 4.59 6.52 13.11
C SER A 467 5.43 7.03 11.92
N MET A 468 5.34 8.35 11.67
CA MET A 468 6.13 9.09 10.68
C MET A 468 7.63 9.15 11.04
N ASP A 469 8.00 9.02 12.31
CA ASP A 469 9.39 9.02 12.77
C ASP A 469 10.15 7.80 12.29
N TYR A 470 9.55 6.63 12.45
CA TYR A 470 10.18 5.40 12.02
C TYR A 470 9.94 5.14 10.53
N MET A 471 8.89 5.73 9.95
CA MET A 471 8.67 5.74 8.51
C MET A 471 9.86 6.33 7.75
N ARG A 472 10.30 7.56 8.08
CA ARG A 472 11.33 8.27 7.30
C ARG A 472 12.67 7.53 7.30
N ILE A 473 13.05 6.95 8.45
CA ILE A 473 14.28 6.15 8.61
C ILE A 473 14.17 4.73 8.03
N THR A 474 12.99 4.33 7.57
CA THR A 474 12.75 3.07 6.84
C THR A 474 12.66 3.31 5.34
N PHE A 475 11.92 4.34 4.91
CA PHE A 475 11.64 4.62 3.50
C PHE A 475 12.88 5.11 2.77
N ALA A 476 13.70 5.97 3.39
CA ALA A 476 14.93 6.46 2.79
C ALA A 476 15.93 5.32 2.43
N PRO A 477 16.29 4.39 3.35
CA PRO A 477 17.13 3.25 2.98
C PRO A 477 16.43 2.27 2.03
N LEU A 478 15.12 2.10 2.09
CA LEU A 478 14.39 1.25 1.15
C LEU A 478 14.44 1.78 -0.28
N ALA A 479 14.32 3.11 -0.47
CA ALA A 479 14.51 3.77 -1.77
C ALA A 479 15.93 3.54 -2.31
N LEU A 480 16.95 3.67 -1.46
CA LEU A 480 18.35 3.39 -1.85
C LEU A 480 18.55 1.93 -2.29
N LEU A 481 17.96 0.96 -1.56
CA LEU A 481 18.02 -0.46 -1.90
C LEU A 481 17.32 -0.77 -3.23
N ALA A 482 16.17 -0.14 -3.50
CA ALA A 482 15.46 -0.27 -4.76
C ALA A 482 16.27 0.27 -5.94
N GLU A 483 16.85 1.48 -5.78
CA GLU A 483 17.68 2.10 -6.81
C GLU A 483 18.98 1.33 -7.04
N MET A 484 19.62 0.82 -5.98
CA MET A 484 20.77 -0.08 -6.10
C MET A 484 20.42 -1.31 -6.95
N ARG A 485 19.33 -2.02 -6.64
CA ARG A 485 18.93 -3.21 -7.41
C ARG A 485 18.65 -2.85 -8.86
N ARG A 486 18.00 -1.71 -9.10
CA ARG A 486 17.66 -1.20 -10.43
C ARG A 486 18.89 -0.90 -11.26
N THR A 487 19.82 -0.08 -10.77
CA THR A 487 21.02 0.30 -11.54
C THR A 487 22.00 -0.85 -11.72
N MET A 488 22.03 -1.81 -10.79
CA MET A 488 22.98 -2.92 -10.84
C MET A 488 22.52 -4.12 -11.64
N THR A 489 21.21 -4.40 -11.68
CA THR A 489 20.64 -5.62 -12.28
C THR A 489 19.63 -5.35 -13.39
N GLY A 490 19.11 -4.13 -13.49
CA GLY A 490 17.98 -3.77 -14.36
C GLY A 490 16.62 -4.23 -13.84
N GLU A 491 16.54 -4.90 -12.69
CA GLU A 491 15.30 -5.21 -12.00
C GLU A 491 14.87 -4.01 -11.14
N ASP A 492 13.65 -3.53 -11.33
CA ASP A 492 13.13 -2.29 -10.74
C ASP A 492 12.03 -2.58 -9.71
N PRO A 493 12.35 -2.66 -8.40
CA PRO A 493 11.35 -2.88 -7.35
C PRO A 493 10.27 -1.81 -7.30
N ALA A 494 10.64 -0.56 -7.60
CA ALA A 494 9.75 0.59 -7.56
C ALA A 494 8.61 0.53 -8.59
N ARG A 495 8.68 -0.38 -9.58
CA ARG A 495 7.57 -0.67 -10.51
C ARG A 495 6.62 -1.76 -10.02
N ARG A 496 7.02 -2.56 -9.02
CA ARG A 496 6.28 -3.76 -8.59
C ARG A 496 5.59 -3.58 -7.25
N HIS A 497 6.22 -2.87 -6.33
CA HIS A 497 5.76 -2.74 -4.95
C HIS A 497 5.11 -1.37 -4.73
N PRO A 498 3.84 -1.29 -4.28
CA PRO A 498 3.10 -0.03 -4.15
C PRO A 498 3.73 0.98 -3.19
N VAL A 499 4.47 0.52 -2.17
CA VAL A 499 5.17 1.38 -1.20
C VAL A 499 5.94 2.53 -1.87
N PHE A 500 6.56 2.29 -3.02
CA PHE A 500 7.36 3.29 -3.72
C PHE A 500 6.51 4.39 -4.39
N SER A 501 5.35 4.07 -4.94
CA SER A 501 4.46 5.10 -5.51
C SER A 501 3.70 5.88 -4.43
N HIS A 502 3.52 5.30 -3.23
CA HIS A 502 2.74 5.92 -2.16
C HIS A 502 3.59 6.61 -1.08
N MET A 503 4.91 6.39 -1.01
CA MET A 503 5.80 6.99 0.00
C MET A 503 5.96 8.52 -0.09
N GLY A 504 5.52 9.14 -1.20
CA GLY A 504 5.62 10.58 -1.44
C GLY A 504 4.44 11.38 -0.88
N GLY A 505 3.94 12.32 -1.69
CA GLY A 505 2.87 13.24 -1.31
C GLY A 505 1.60 12.53 -0.87
N ASP A 506 1.34 11.34 -1.39
CA ASP A 506 0.16 10.54 -1.05
C ASP A 506 0.14 10.01 0.40
N THR A 507 1.30 9.74 1.02
CA THR A 507 1.37 9.45 2.47
C THR A 507 1.55 10.72 3.27
N TYR A 508 2.52 11.57 2.88
CA TYR A 508 2.86 12.76 3.66
C TYR A 508 1.70 13.75 3.78
N LEU A 509 0.91 14.00 2.73
CA LEU A 509 -0.19 14.97 2.83
C LEU A 509 -1.20 14.56 3.89
N TYR A 510 -1.59 13.28 3.92
CA TYR A 510 -2.62 12.81 4.85
C TYR A 510 -2.09 12.62 6.27
N LYS A 511 -0.80 12.26 6.43
CA LYS A 511 -0.17 12.03 7.75
C LYS A 511 0.58 13.24 8.30
N VAL A 512 0.46 14.40 7.65
CA VAL A 512 0.94 15.69 8.16
C VAL A 512 -0.29 16.56 8.47
N GLU A 513 -0.28 17.10 9.67
CA GLU A 513 -1.31 17.99 10.20
C GLU A 513 -1.28 19.35 9.45
N PRO A 514 -2.39 20.12 9.47
CA PRO A 514 -2.48 21.42 8.79
C PRO A 514 -1.34 22.42 9.09
N ASP A 515 -0.73 22.35 10.27
CA ASP A 515 0.35 23.23 10.71
C ASP A 515 1.76 22.76 10.30
N GLY A 516 1.86 21.59 9.66
CA GLY A 516 3.12 20.98 9.22
C GLY A 516 3.77 20.04 10.24
N THR A 517 3.15 19.80 11.40
CA THR A 517 3.53 18.72 12.31
C THR A 517 3.06 17.37 11.78
N THR A 518 3.65 16.27 12.25
CA THR A 518 3.24 14.93 11.83
C THR A 518 2.08 14.43 12.66
N SER A 519 1.31 13.51 12.09
CA SER A 519 0.39 12.65 12.84
C SER A 519 1.08 12.16 14.10
N ARG A 520 0.41 12.36 15.23
CA ARG A 520 0.87 11.94 16.56
C ARG A 520 0.21 10.61 16.90
N ASP A 521 0.70 9.58 16.25
CA ASP A 521 0.35 8.18 16.45
C ASP A 521 1.61 7.41 16.82
N ASP A 522 1.45 6.29 17.52
CA ASP A 522 2.56 5.40 17.88
C ASP A 522 3.70 6.16 18.61
N ASP A 523 4.94 5.68 18.47
CA ASP A 523 6.14 6.37 18.92
C ASP A 523 6.48 7.56 18.00
N ASP A 524 6.13 8.78 18.44
CA ASP A 524 6.39 10.05 17.75
C ASP A 524 7.17 11.03 18.64
N GLU A 525 8.49 10.98 18.55
CA GLU A 525 9.41 11.84 19.30
C GLU A 525 9.71 13.16 18.57
N TRP A 526 9.56 13.16 17.24
CA TRP A 526 9.94 14.23 16.34
C TRP A 526 8.75 14.65 15.47
N PRO A 527 7.78 15.37 16.05
CA PRO A 527 6.50 15.69 15.42
C PRO A 527 6.60 16.79 14.34
N PHE A 528 7.62 16.70 13.49
CA PHE A 528 7.91 17.61 12.39
C PHE A 528 8.78 16.93 11.34
N LEU A 529 8.73 17.43 10.11
CA LEU A 529 9.55 16.91 9.03
C LEU A 529 11.04 17.28 9.22
N GLN A 530 11.93 16.35 8.94
CA GLN A 530 13.38 16.44 9.10
C GLN A 530 14.10 16.45 7.74
N ALA A 531 15.40 16.73 7.78
CA ALA A 531 16.25 16.71 6.58
C ALA A 531 16.29 15.35 5.86
N LEU A 532 15.93 14.25 6.54
CA LEU A 532 15.86 12.93 5.91
C LEU A 532 14.60 12.78 5.04
N ASP A 533 13.52 13.48 5.37
CA ASP A 533 12.29 13.48 4.56
C ASP A 533 12.54 14.03 3.16
N ASN A 534 13.50 14.95 3.00
CA ASN A 534 13.93 15.41 1.68
C ASN A 534 14.42 14.27 0.77
N VAL A 535 15.02 13.22 1.34
CA VAL A 535 15.46 12.04 0.59
C VAL A 535 14.26 11.26 0.04
N VAL A 536 13.22 11.06 0.86
CA VAL A 536 11.99 10.34 0.48
C VAL A 536 11.16 11.16 -0.52
N LEU A 537 10.90 12.42 -0.20
CA LEU A 537 10.15 13.34 -1.07
C LEU A 537 10.88 13.55 -2.40
N GLY A 538 12.20 13.77 -2.34
CA GLY A 538 13.04 13.88 -3.53
C GLY A 538 12.99 12.64 -4.41
N TYR A 539 13.03 11.45 -3.79
CA TYR A 539 12.84 10.19 -4.51
C TYR A 539 11.48 10.13 -5.22
N ALA A 540 10.39 10.46 -4.52
CA ALA A 540 9.04 10.46 -5.09
C ALA A 540 8.92 11.44 -6.28
N VAL A 541 9.43 12.65 -6.12
CA VAL A 541 9.49 13.68 -7.17
C VAL A 541 10.30 13.17 -8.36
N HIS A 542 11.49 12.61 -8.13
CA HIS A 542 12.35 12.10 -9.18
C HIS A 542 11.71 10.97 -9.96
N ARG A 543 11.18 9.99 -9.23
CA ARG A 543 10.86 8.66 -9.75
C ARG A 543 9.44 8.56 -10.28
N PHE A 544 8.51 9.26 -9.65
CA PHE A 544 7.07 9.22 -9.95
C PHE A 544 6.51 10.55 -10.43
N LYS A 545 7.34 11.61 -10.46
CA LYS A 545 6.94 12.97 -10.86
C LYS A 545 5.79 13.49 -9.98
N ASP A 546 5.81 13.11 -8.71
CA ASP A 546 4.80 13.47 -7.73
C ASP A 546 4.79 14.99 -7.48
N PRO A 547 3.73 15.71 -7.89
CA PRO A 547 3.68 17.16 -7.77
C PRO A 547 3.36 17.61 -6.34
N PHE A 548 2.75 16.76 -5.51
CA PHE A 548 2.45 17.06 -4.11
C PHE A 548 3.70 16.90 -3.24
N ALA A 549 4.50 15.86 -3.48
CA ALA A 549 5.83 15.75 -2.88
C ALA A 549 6.71 16.96 -3.23
N ALA A 550 6.62 17.46 -4.48
CA ALA A 550 7.32 18.67 -4.90
C ALA A 550 6.82 19.93 -4.15
N TRP A 551 5.53 20.02 -3.84
CA TRP A 551 4.97 21.12 -3.04
C TRP A 551 5.44 21.07 -1.59
N ILE A 552 5.38 19.90 -0.94
CA ILE A 552 5.88 19.72 0.44
C ILE A 552 7.36 20.11 0.52
N GLN A 553 8.19 19.63 -0.41
CA GLN A 553 9.62 19.90 -0.37
C GLN A 553 10.00 21.36 -0.66
N ARG A 554 9.22 22.10 -1.47
CA ARG A 554 9.65 23.39 -2.04
C ARG A 554 8.81 24.60 -1.64
N GLN A 555 7.56 24.39 -1.23
CA GLN A 555 6.58 25.46 -1.07
C GLN A 555 5.87 25.45 0.28
N SER A 556 5.73 24.31 0.96
CA SER A 556 5.01 24.25 2.24
C SER A 556 5.73 24.98 3.39
N GLY A 557 7.06 24.96 3.38
CA GLY A 557 7.88 25.48 4.47
C GLY A 557 8.04 24.52 5.65
N TRP A 558 7.55 23.28 5.54
CA TRP A 558 7.57 22.28 6.63
C TRP A 558 8.88 21.51 6.74
N VAL A 559 9.60 21.33 5.62
CA VAL A 559 10.84 20.54 5.58
C VAL A 559 12.05 21.47 5.67
N PRO A 560 13.12 21.10 6.42
CA PRO A 560 14.40 21.80 6.38
C PRO A 560 14.97 21.86 4.96
N ARG A 561 15.85 22.82 4.67
CA ARG A 561 16.45 22.95 3.32
C ARG A 561 17.53 21.91 3.06
N GLU A 562 18.15 21.42 4.11
CA GLU A 562 19.28 20.50 4.05
C GLU A 562 18.79 19.09 3.71
N TRP A 563 19.64 18.32 3.03
CA TRP A 563 19.42 16.90 2.79
C TRP A 563 20.36 16.11 3.70
N THR A 564 19.83 15.11 4.41
CA THR A 564 20.68 14.19 5.21
C THR A 564 21.70 13.44 4.36
N ILE A 565 21.40 13.22 3.07
CA ILE A 565 22.32 12.63 2.09
C ILE A 565 22.52 13.64 0.94
N PRO A 566 23.42 14.63 1.08
CA PRO A 566 23.51 15.80 0.20
C PRO A 566 23.67 15.47 -1.29
N VAL A 567 24.44 14.42 -1.62
CA VAL A 567 24.64 14.03 -3.02
C VAL A 567 23.35 13.60 -3.73
N LEU A 568 22.34 13.14 -2.97
CA LEU A 568 21.05 12.75 -3.52
C LEU A 568 20.21 13.95 -3.94
N GLU A 569 20.47 15.15 -3.42
CA GLU A 569 19.85 16.36 -3.96
C GLU A 569 20.20 16.51 -5.46
N PHE A 570 21.46 16.26 -5.83
CA PHE A 570 21.88 16.32 -7.24
C PHE A 570 21.27 15.18 -8.08
N LEU A 571 21.05 14.00 -7.48
CA LEU A 571 20.49 12.83 -8.19
C LEU A 571 18.97 12.88 -8.31
N TRP A 572 18.26 13.29 -7.26
CA TRP A 572 16.82 13.12 -7.13
C TRP A 572 16.04 14.43 -7.16
N SER A 573 16.67 15.60 -6.99
CA SER A 573 15.97 16.83 -7.32
C SER A 573 15.58 16.85 -8.79
N ASP A 574 14.33 17.23 -9.05
CA ASP A 574 13.79 17.40 -10.39
C ASP A 574 13.01 18.71 -10.50
N PRO A 575 13.66 19.81 -10.91
CA PRO A 575 13.02 21.12 -10.99
C PRO A 575 11.94 21.21 -12.08
N GLU A 576 11.85 20.22 -12.98
CA GLU A 576 10.83 20.20 -14.03
C GLU A 576 9.45 19.78 -13.51
N VAL A 577 9.40 19.11 -12.35
CA VAL A 577 8.13 18.78 -11.67
C VAL A 577 7.57 20.04 -11.03
N VAL A 578 6.44 20.51 -11.54
CA VAL A 578 5.72 21.68 -11.02
C VAL A 578 4.99 21.30 -9.74
N PRO A 579 5.25 21.99 -8.60
CA PRO A 579 4.52 21.78 -7.36
C PRO A 579 3.00 21.96 -7.52
N ARG A 580 2.21 21.08 -6.89
CA ARG A 580 0.75 21.20 -6.80
C ARG A 580 0.33 21.52 -5.38
N ASP A 581 -0.21 22.72 -5.18
CA ASP A 581 -0.74 23.17 -3.89
C ASP A 581 -2.02 22.41 -3.53
N PRO A 582 -2.05 21.64 -2.42
CA PRO A 582 -3.21 20.87 -2.00
C PRO A 582 -4.40 21.76 -1.60
N ALA A 583 -4.20 23.00 -1.15
CA ALA A 583 -5.28 23.90 -0.73
C ALA A 583 -6.20 24.35 -1.89
N THR A 584 -5.73 24.20 -3.13
CA THR A 584 -6.48 24.60 -4.34
C THR A 584 -6.92 23.41 -5.19
N THR A 585 -6.90 22.19 -4.65
CA THR A 585 -7.38 20.98 -5.33
C THR A 585 -8.90 20.82 -5.23
N THR A 586 -9.44 20.07 -6.18
CA THR A 586 -10.83 19.59 -6.13
C THR A 586 -10.89 18.24 -5.42
N GLU A 587 -12.06 17.86 -4.92
CA GLU A 587 -12.30 16.53 -4.33
C GLU A 587 -11.88 15.38 -5.25
N ALA A 588 -12.11 15.51 -6.56
CA ALA A 588 -11.78 14.48 -7.52
C ALA A 588 -10.26 14.34 -7.77
N GLU A 589 -9.50 15.41 -7.51
CA GLU A 589 -8.05 15.42 -7.67
C GLU A 589 -7.34 14.92 -6.42
N LEU A 590 -7.79 15.37 -5.24
CA LEU A 590 -7.24 15.00 -3.95
C LEU A 590 -8.40 14.93 -2.93
N PRO A 591 -8.91 13.72 -2.65
CA PRO A 591 -9.98 13.51 -1.70
C PRO A 591 -9.64 14.04 -0.31
N ARG A 592 -10.65 14.42 0.46
CA ARG A 592 -10.49 14.93 1.83
C ARG A 592 -10.53 13.82 2.87
N ALA A 593 -10.73 12.57 2.46
CA ALA A 593 -10.56 11.42 3.31
C ALA A 593 -9.78 10.31 2.61
N LYS A 594 -9.03 9.53 3.40
CA LYS A 594 -8.23 8.41 2.91
C LYS A 594 -8.06 7.33 3.96
N LEU A 595 -8.33 6.09 3.56
CA LEU A 595 -8.05 4.89 4.34
C LEU A 595 -6.73 4.25 3.90
N PHE A 596 -5.77 4.17 4.81
CA PHE A 596 -4.55 3.38 4.65
C PHE A 596 -4.81 1.93 5.05
N ARG A 597 -5.38 1.14 4.13
CA ARG A 597 -5.96 -0.20 4.42
C ARG A 597 -4.99 -1.21 5.05
N GLY A 598 -3.70 -1.07 4.81
CA GLY A 598 -2.70 -1.99 5.38
C GLY A 598 -2.58 -1.84 6.90
N ILE A 599 -2.50 -0.60 7.38
CA ILE A 599 -2.39 -0.26 8.81
C ILE A 599 -3.75 0.04 9.47
N GLY A 600 -4.79 0.33 8.68
CA GLY A 600 -6.14 0.57 9.20
C GLY A 600 -6.40 2.00 9.68
N HIS A 601 -5.62 2.98 9.22
CA HIS A 601 -5.76 4.39 9.63
C HIS A 601 -6.63 5.14 8.61
N LEU A 602 -7.69 5.80 9.08
CA LEU A 602 -8.55 6.66 8.28
C LEU A 602 -8.31 8.12 8.64
N VAL A 603 -7.83 8.89 7.66
CA VAL A 603 -7.72 10.34 7.77
C VAL A 603 -8.96 11.00 7.15
N MET A 604 -9.57 11.98 7.83
CA MET A 604 -10.68 12.80 7.37
C MET A 604 -10.35 14.29 7.55
N ARG A 605 -10.71 15.13 6.58
CA ARG A 605 -10.38 16.56 6.55
C ARG A 605 -11.57 17.38 6.06
N ASP A 606 -11.64 18.65 6.46
CA ASP A 606 -12.52 19.62 5.79
C ASP A 606 -11.82 20.32 4.60
N GLY A 607 -10.49 20.20 4.53
CA GLY A 607 -9.64 20.82 3.53
C GLY A 607 -8.15 20.61 3.79
N TRP A 608 -7.35 21.38 3.06
CA TRP A 608 -5.88 21.28 3.04
C TRP A 608 -5.19 22.59 3.46
N GLY A 609 -5.97 23.58 3.92
CA GLY A 609 -5.42 24.85 4.39
C GLY A 609 -4.89 24.74 5.82
N PRO A 610 -4.13 25.74 6.29
CA PRO A 610 -3.56 25.72 7.65
C PRO A 610 -4.63 25.82 8.77
N ASP A 611 -5.83 26.29 8.45
CA ASP A 611 -6.95 26.37 9.41
C ASP A 611 -7.93 25.18 9.29
N SER A 612 -7.59 24.14 8.53
CA SER A 612 -8.46 22.99 8.30
C SER A 612 -8.60 22.09 9.52
N THR A 613 -9.76 21.45 9.65
CA THR A 613 -9.91 20.28 10.52
C THR A 613 -9.19 19.07 9.90
N TRP A 614 -8.45 18.35 10.72
CA TRP A 614 -7.85 17.06 10.43
C TRP A 614 -8.17 16.07 11.54
N ILE A 615 -8.65 14.89 11.16
CA ILE A 615 -9.05 13.82 12.07
C ILE A 615 -8.41 12.54 11.57
N GLU A 616 -7.81 11.77 12.47
CA GLU A 616 -7.36 10.41 12.19
C GLU A 616 -8.09 9.43 13.12
N PHE A 617 -8.41 8.24 12.60
CA PHE A 617 -9.11 7.17 13.31
C PHE A 617 -8.53 5.81 12.94
N ASP A 618 -8.14 5.04 13.96
CA ASP A 618 -7.27 3.87 13.79
C ASP A 618 -7.98 2.56 14.16
N ALA A 619 -7.96 1.61 13.23
CA ALA A 619 -8.45 0.25 13.46
C ALA A 619 -7.85 -0.74 12.45
N GLY A 620 -6.78 -1.43 12.86
CA GLY A 620 -6.08 -2.36 11.99
C GLY A 620 -5.26 -3.44 12.70
N PRO A 621 -4.38 -4.12 11.93
CA PRO A 621 -3.47 -5.10 12.49
C PRO A 621 -2.33 -4.43 13.25
N PHE A 622 -1.87 -5.07 14.31
CA PHE A 622 -0.66 -4.74 15.04
C PHE A 622 0.55 -5.37 14.33
N PHE A 623 1.61 -4.61 14.02
CA PHE A 623 2.71 -5.10 13.19
C PHE A 623 4.09 -5.12 13.87
N ALA A 624 4.39 -4.18 14.76
CA ALA A 624 5.75 -4.00 15.26
C ALA A 624 5.82 -3.47 16.69
N LYS A 625 7.05 -3.30 17.18
CA LYS A 625 7.31 -2.88 18.55
C LYS A 625 6.77 -1.47 18.82
N HIS A 626 7.07 -0.54 17.92
CA HIS A 626 6.76 0.89 18.03
C HIS A 626 5.28 1.22 17.77
N ASP A 627 4.49 0.21 17.41
CA ASP A 627 3.03 0.24 17.31
C ASP A 627 2.42 0.26 18.73
N HIS A 628 1.36 1.06 18.92
CA HIS A 628 0.69 1.26 20.19
C HIS A 628 -0.51 0.31 20.42
N LEU A 629 -0.93 0.18 21.68
CA LEU A 629 -2.12 -0.60 22.05
C LEU A 629 -3.36 0.30 22.06
N ASP A 630 -3.65 0.89 20.90
CA ASP A 630 -4.48 2.08 20.73
C ASP A 630 -5.72 1.87 19.87
N GLN A 631 -5.99 0.66 19.39
CA GLN A 631 -7.11 0.38 18.48
C GLN A 631 -8.44 1.06 18.88
N GLY A 632 -9.03 1.76 17.92
CA GLY A 632 -10.18 2.63 18.13
C GLY A 632 -9.83 4.07 18.49
N HIS A 633 -8.54 4.41 18.64
CA HIS A 633 -8.05 5.76 18.86
C HIS A 633 -8.48 6.70 17.74
N PHE A 634 -8.74 7.96 18.10
CA PHE A 634 -8.90 9.03 17.13
C PHE A 634 -8.31 10.33 17.68
N VAL A 635 -7.78 11.15 16.79
CA VAL A 635 -7.25 12.50 17.09
C VAL A 635 -8.02 13.55 16.31
N VAL A 636 -8.06 14.77 16.84
CA VAL A 636 -8.71 15.92 16.21
C VAL A 636 -7.79 17.13 16.33
N HIS A 637 -7.31 17.61 15.18
CA HIS A 637 -6.62 18.87 15.04
C HIS A 637 -7.55 19.88 14.34
N HIS A 638 -7.70 21.07 14.91
CA HIS A 638 -8.35 22.21 14.25
C HIS A 638 -7.79 23.50 14.84
N ARG A 639 -6.81 24.11 14.16
CA ARG A 639 -6.11 25.34 14.62
C ARG A 639 -5.46 25.17 16.00
N GLY A 640 -4.94 23.98 16.27
CA GLY A 640 -4.48 23.51 17.57
C GLY A 640 -4.92 22.07 17.83
N ASP A 641 -4.31 21.44 18.83
CA ASP A 641 -4.49 20.03 19.14
C ASP A 641 -5.65 19.86 20.14
N LEU A 642 -6.76 19.26 19.73
CA LEU A 642 -8.00 19.25 20.51
C LEU A 642 -8.33 17.90 21.14
N ALA A 643 -8.20 16.83 20.37
CA ALA A 643 -8.17 15.46 20.87
C ALA A 643 -6.83 14.85 20.46
N ILE A 644 -6.05 14.39 21.44
CA ILE A 644 -4.64 14.06 21.25
C ILE A 644 -4.33 12.61 21.59
N ASP A 645 -3.21 12.09 21.08
CA ASP A 645 -2.51 10.95 21.69
C ASP A 645 -1.63 11.45 22.85
N SER A 646 -1.72 10.81 24.01
CA SER A 646 -1.15 11.32 25.25
C SER A 646 0.12 10.59 25.66
N GLY A 647 1.05 11.33 26.25
CA GLY A 647 2.34 10.82 26.68
C GLY A 647 3.45 11.11 25.67
N MET A 648 4.65 10.66 26.00
CA MET A 648 5.82 10.74 25.13
C MET A 648 6.92 9.81 25.65
N ASP A 649 7.75 9.26 24.78
CA ASP A 649 8.98 8.59 25.18
C ASP A 649 10.23 9.41 24.82
N TYR A 650 11.35 9.09 25.48
CA TYR A 650 12.62 9.79 25.31
C TYR A 650 13.70 8.83 24.83
N THR A 651 14.88 9.38 24.57
CA THR A 651 16.08 8.75 23.99
C THR A 651 16.38 7.32 24.45
N GLU A 652 16.16 7.01 25.72
CA GLU A 652 16.16 5.64 26.20
C GLU A 652 14.72 5.08 26.18
N THR A 653 14.35 4.45 25.06
CA THR A 653 13.08 3.71 24.92
C THR A 653 12.86 2.69 26.05
N GLU A 654 11.66 2.13 26.21
CA GLU A 654 11.34 1.22 27.33
C GLU A 654 11.34 1.89 28.71
N SER A 655 11.09 3.19 28.76
CA SER A 655 10.98 3.90 30.03
C SER A 655 9.78 3.38 30.85
N PRO A 656 9.77 3.56 32.18
CA PRO A 656 8.58 3.22 32.98
C PRO A 656 7.29 3.90 32.50
N HIS A 657 7.39 5.08 31.87
CA HIS A 657 6.26 5.78 31.23
C HIS A 657 5.82 5.09 29.93
N TYR A 658 6.77 4.78 29.03
CA TYR A 658 6.53 4.01 27.80
C TYR A 658 5.68 2.78 28.07
N LEU A 659 6.14 2.04 29.08
CA LEU A 659 5.59 0.78 29.47
C LEU A 659 4.19 0.97 30.10
N ASN A 660 4.04 1.83 31.10
CA ASN A 660 2.80 1.80 31.89
C ASN A 660 1.73 2.80 31.44
N TYR A 661 2.04 3.68 30.49
CA TYR A 661 1.12 4.72 30.02
C TYR A 661 1.17 4.93 28.51
N TYR A 662 2.29 5.43 27.96
CA TYR A 662 2.35 5.97 26.59
C TYR A 662 1.93 4.97 25.51
N ARG A 663 2.46 3.75 25.55
CA ARG A 663 2.11 2.69 24.59
C ARG A 663 0.75 2.01 24.88
N ARG A 664 0.07 2.40 25.96
CA ARG A 664 -1.06 1.66 26.53
C ARG A 664 -2.35 2.40 26.25
N THR A 665 -3.45 1.67 26.10
CA THR A 665 -4.76 2.22 25.76
C THR A 665 -5.23 3.37 26.66
N VAL A 666 -4.77 3.46 27.91
CA VAL A 666 -5.05 4.59 28.81
C VAL A 666 -4.49 5.94 28.33
N ALA A 667 -3.52 5.96 27.42
CA ALA A 667 -3.02 7.16 26.75
C ALA A 667 -3.90 7.60 25.57
N HIS A 668 -4.80 6.73 25.11
CA HIS A 668 -5.50 6.87 23.84
C HIS A 668 -6.98 7.18 24.04
N ASN A 669 -7.55 7.92 23.08
CA ASN A 669 -8.99 8.18 22.95
C ASN A 669 -9.80 6.90 22.60
N SER A 670 -9.79 5.90 23.47
CA SER A 670 -10.42 4.58 23.32
C SER A 670 -11.26 4.23 24.57
N VAL A 671 -11.50 2.93 24.82
CA VAL A 671 -12.28 2.45 25.97
C VAL A 671 -11.45 1.53 26.85
N LEU A 672 -11.58 1.66 28.16
CA LEU A 672 -11.02 0.74 29.14
C LEU A 672 -12.10 -0.21 29.65
N VAL A 673 -11.75 -1.49 29.81
CA VAL A 673 -12.57 -2.50 30.49
C VAL A 673 -11.69 -3.20 31.52
N TYR A 674 -11.88 -2.86 32.79
CA TYR A 674 -10.96 -3.29 33.84
C TYR A 674 -11.33 -4.68 34.38
N ARG A 675 -10.43 -5.65 34.21
CA ARG A 675 -10.53 -6.96 34.85
C ARG A 675 -9.43 -7.10 35.90
N ALA A 676 -9.82 -7.27 37.16
CA ALA A 676 -8.88 -7.52 38.24
C ALA A 676 -8.04 -8.79 37.98
N GLY A 677 -6.73 -8.69 38.20
CA GLY A 677 -5.78 -9.78 37.99
C GLY A 677 -5.45 -10.08 36.52
N GLU A 678 -5.89 -9.26 35.57
CA GLU A 678 -5.36 -9.29 34.21
C GLU A 678 -3.88 -8.90 34.19
N THR A 679 -3.08 -9.64 33.43
CA THR A 679 -1.63 -9.51 33.36
C THR A 679 -1.20 -9.03 31.98
N PHE A 680 -0.21 -8.16 31.98
CA PHE A 680 0.38 -7.56 30.79
C PHE A 680 1.90 -7.69 30.96
N PHE A 681 2.61 -8.10 29.92
CA PHE A 681 4.02 -8.47 30.03
C PHE A 681 4.93 -7.66 29.10
N TRP A 682 6.12 -7.33 29.61
CA TRP A 682 7.16 -6.62 28.87
C TRP A 682 8.18 -7.55 28.25
N GLY A 683 8.81 -7.13 27.13
CA GLY A 683 10.01 -7.71 26.51
C GLY A 683 10.36 -9.13 26.92
N GLU A 684 9.96 -10.14 26.14
CA GLU A 684 10.15 -11.56 26.49
C GLU A 684 9.59 -12.00 27.86
N ASN A 685 8.59 -11.28 28.37
CA ASN A 685 7.97 -11.42 29.69
C ASN A 685 8.91 -11.14 30.89
N LEU A 686 9.85 -10.20 30.74
CA LEU A 686 10.82 -9.84 31.76
C LEU A 686 10.22 -9.11 32.97
N LEU A 687 9.22 -8.25 32.76
CA LEU A 687 8.57 -7.47 33.81
C LEU A 687 7.04 -7.42 33.60
N PRO A 688 6.24 -7.31 34.67
CA PRO A 688 4.81 -7.03 34.56
C PRO A 688 4.54 -5.54 34.29
N ALA A 689 3.48 -5.24 33.55
CA ALA A 689 2.96 -3.89 33.39
C ALA A 689 1.83 -3.55 34.36
N ALA A 690 1.59 -2.26 34.53
CA ALA A 690 0.36 -1.77 35.11
C ALA A 690 -0.85 -2.28 34.30
N ASN A 691 -1.87 -2.70 35.04
CA ASN A 691 -3.18 -3.03 34.47
C ASN A 691 -3.93 -1.73 34.27
N ASP A 692 -3.99 -1.30 33.01
CA ASP A 692 -4.68 -0.10 32.57
C ASP A 692 -6.13 -0.40 32.13
N GLY A 693 -6.61 -1.64 32.27
CA GLY A 693 -7.90 -2.06 31.71
C GLY A 693 -7.97 -2.03 30.18
N GLY A 694 -6.85 -1.76 29.50
CA GLY A 694 -6.76 -1.56 28.07
C GLY A 694 -6.66 -2.83 27.25
N GLN A 695 -6.15 -2.69 26.03
CA GLN A 695 -5.97 -3.75 25.05
C GLN A 695 -4.86 -4.72 25.46
N ARG A 696 -4.95 -5.95 24.94
CA ARG A 696 -4.14 -7.07 25.39
C ARG A 696 -2.68 -6.91 24.99
N MET A 697 -1.80 -7.30 25.92
CA MET A 697 -0.38 -7.51 25.70
C MET A 697 0.00 -8.86 26.30
N ASP A 698 -0.59 -9.91 25.72
CA ASP A 698 -0.63 -11.28 26.25
C ASP A 698 0.46 -12.20 25.64
N SER A 699 1.37 -11.63 24.83
CA SER A 699 2.47 -12.34 24.20
C SER A 699 3.74 -11.51 24.17
N SER A 700 4.89 -12.14 24.42
CA SER A 700 6.20 -11.52 24.18
C SER A 700 6.43 -11.12 22.72
N ARG A 701 5.61 -11.62 21.80
CA ARG A 701 5.66 -11.28 20.39
C ARG A 701 5.20 -9.85 20.11
N TYR A 702 4.43 -9.19 20.99
CA TYR A 702 4.19 -7.73 20.90
C TYR A 702 5.48 -6.90 21.02
N TRP A 703 6.57 -7.49 21.49
CA TRP A 703 7.90 -6.90 21.53
C TRP A 703 8.74 -7.19 20.28
N ASN A 704 8.21 -8.00 19.38
CA ASN A 704 8.81 -8.34 18.11
C ASN A 704 7.97 -7.73 17.00
N THR A 705 8.43 -7.89 15.77
CA THR A 705 7.70 -7.49 14.57
C THR A 705 7.32 -8.70 13.74
N VAL A 706 6.29 -8.53 12.91
CA VAL A 706 5.92 -9.47 11.86
C VAL A 706 7.12 -9.67 10.92
N ARG A 707 7.57 -10.91 10.80
CA ARG A 707 8.83 -11.22 10.09
C ARG A 707 8.65 -11.41 8.59
N SER A 708 7.46 -11.85 8.17
CA SER A 708 7.10 -12.08 6.77
C SER A 708 5.59 -12.25 6.65
N ARG A 709 5.07 -12.26 5.42
CA ARG A 709 3.65 -12.57 5.15
C ARG A 709 3.27 -13.99 5.61
N GLU A 710 4.18 -14.94 5.54
CA GLU A 710 3.96 -16.30 6.07
C GLU A 710 3.90 -16.31 7.61
N ASP A 711 4.79 -15.56 8.26
CA ASP A 711 4.78 -15.40 9.71
C ASP A 711 3.47 -14.77 10.19
N PHE A 712 3.03 -13.69 9.53
CA PHE A 712 1.73 -13.06 9.80
C PHE A 712 0.58 -14.07 9.71
N ARG A 713 0.51 -14.87 8.62
CA ARG A 713 -0.54 -15.87 8.45
C ARG A 713 -0.53 -16.93 9.55
N ARG A 714 0.65 -17.41 9.94
CA ARG A 714 0.80 -18.44 10.98
C ARG A 714 0.48 -17.91 12.38
N THR A 715 0.71 -16.62 12.61
CA THR A 715 0.51 -15.96 13.92
C THR A 715 -0.62 -14.94 13.89
N ARG A 716 -1.59 -15.12 12.97
CA ARG A 716 -2.65 -14.15 12.68
C ARG A 716 -3.47 -13.78 13.91
N ASP A 717 -3.73 -14.73 14.80
CA ASP A 717 -4.50 -14.49 16.02
C ASP A 717 -3.85 -13.48 16.96
N LEU A 718 -2.54 -13.24 16.83
CA LEU A 718 -1.82 -12.23 17.58
C LEU A 718 -1.89 -10.84 16.93
N TRP A 719 -1.69 -10.78 15.62
CA TRP A 719 -1.47 -9.51 14.89
C TRP A 719 -2.76 -8.88 14.35
N ASP A 720 -3.76 -9.68 13.99
CA ASP A 720 -5.03 -9.18 13.46
C ASP A 720 -5.95 -8.80 14.64
N VAL A 721 -5.68 -7.63 15.23
CA VAL A 721 -6.31 -7.19 16.50
C VAL A 721 -7.54 -6.32 16.30
N ALA A 722 -7.65 -5.60 15.19
CA ALA A 722 -8.83 -4.79 14.86
C ALA A 722 -9.03 -4.72 13.35
N ARG A 723 -10.20 -4.21 12.94
CA ARG A 723 -10.54 -4.03 11.53
C ARG A 723 -11.46 -2.82 11.33
N MET A 724 -11.07 -1.95 10.41
CA MET A 724 -11.98 -1.03 9.72
C MET A 724 -12.94 -1.83 8.82
N GLU A 725 -14.18 -2.05 9.27
CA GLU A 725 -15.20 -2.82 8.55
C GLU A 725 -15.82 -2.00 7.41
N ALA A 726 -15.98 -0.70 7.62
CA ALA A 726 -16.46 0.24 6.62
C ALA A 726 -15.78 1.60 6.77
N ALA A 727 -15.49 2.24 5.65
CA ALA A 727 -15.04 3.62 5.57
C ALA A 727 -15.64 4.24 4.30
N LEU A 728 -16.46 5.27 4.48
CA LEU A 728 -17.21 5.92 3.41
C LEU A 728 -16.93 7.42 3.45
N HIS A 729 -16.51 7.97 2.33
CA HIS A 729 -16.36 9.41 2.12
C HIS A 729 -17.44 9.90 1.16
N VAL A 730 -18.32 10.78 1.63
CA VAL A 730 -19.32 11.47 0.80
C VAL A 730 -18.95 12.94 0.69
N PRO A 731 -18.38 13.38 -0.45
CA PRO A 731 -17.87 14.73 -0.65
C PRO A 731 -18.79 15.85 -0.16
N ALA A 732 -18.24 16.75 0.66
CA ALA A 732 -18.93 17.91 1.24
C ALA A 732 -20.19 17.59 2.08
N ARG A 733 -20.44 16.31 2.40
CA ARG A 733 -21.59 15.88 3.21
C ARG A 733 -21.13 15.28 4.53
N PHE A 734 -20.51 14.11 4.48
CA PHE A 734 -20.05 13.41 5.65
C PHE A 734 -18.99 12.36 5.32
N ASP A 735 -18.24 11.99 6.34
CA ASP A 735 -17.42 10.79 6.41
C ASP A 735 -18.03 9.83 7.43
N TYR A 736 -18.00 8.54 7.12
CA TYR A 736 -18.43 7.48 8.03
C TYR A 736 -17.35 6.42 8.17
N ALA A 737 -17.17 5.93 9.39
CA ALA A 737 -16.28 4.82 9.66
C ALA A 737 -16.92 3.86 10.66
N ARG A 738 -16.65 2.57 10.50
CA ARG A 738 -17.03 1.53 11.46
C ARG A 738 -15.87 0.59 11.67
N ALA A 739 -15.52 0.38 12.94
CA ALA A 739 -14.46 -0.52 13.35
C ALA A 739 -14.96 -1.62 14.29
N ASP A 740 -14.44 -2.84 14.11
CA ASP A 740 -14.49 -3.92 15.11
C ASP A 740 -13.15 -3.98 15.84
N LEU A 741 -13.21 -3.71 17.14
CA LEU A 741 -12.07 -3.58 18.05
C LEU A 741 -12.01 -4.74 19.05
N THR A 742 -12.92 -5.71 18.93
CA THR A 742 -13.13 -6.78 19.92
C THR A 742 -11.85 -7.57 20.19
N ARG A 743 -11.08 -7.88 19.13
CA ARG A 743 -9.86 -8.71 19.19
C ARG A 743 -8.64 -7.98 19.74
N ALA A 744 -8.74 -6.67 19.96
CA ALA A 744 -7.71 -5.89 20.63
C ALA A 744 -7.73 -6.15 22.15
N TYR A 745 -8.85 -6.60 22.70
CA TYR A 745 -8.98 -6.93 24.12
C TYR A 745 -8.90 -8.45 24.33
N HIS A 746 -8.47 -8.86 25.52
CA HIS A 746 -8.40 -10.27 25.85
C HIS A 746 -9.83 -10.87 25.90
N PRO A 747 -10.09 -12.05 25.30
CA PRO A 747 -11.43 -12.65 25.22
C PRO A 747 -12.02 -13.04 26.59
N SER A 748 -11.21 -13.05 27.65
CA SER A 748 -11.72 -13.25 29.01
C SER A 748 -12.48 -12.05 29.57
N LYS A 749 -12.36 -10.86 28.98
CA LYS A 749 -13.05 -9.64 29.43
C LYS A 749 -13.96 -8.98 28.40
N MET A 750 -13.72 -9.21 27.10
CA MET A 750 -14.47 -8.56 26.02
C MET A 750 -15.26 -9.59 25.20
N GLU A 751 -16.56 -9.36 25.02
CA GLU A 751 -17.44 -10.11 24.11
C GLU A 751 -17.64 -9.35 22.78
N ARG A 752 -17.76 -8.02 22.83
CA ARG A 752 -17.94 -7.17 21.65
C ARG A 752 -17.45 -5.75 21.92
N PHE A 753 -16.72 -5.18 20.98
CA PHE A 753 -16.47 -3.74 20.92
C PHE A 753 -16.49 -3.25 19.47
N THR A 754 -17.49 -2.44 19.13
CA THR A 754 -17.53 -1.69 17.87
C THR A 754 -17.54 -0.20 18.13
N ARG A 755 -16.91 0.56 17.23
CA ARG A 755 -16.92 2.02 17.22
C ARG A 755 -17.35 2.53 15.84
N GLU A 756 -18.28 3.47 15.83
CA GLU A 756 -18.77 4.13 14.62
C GLU A 756 -18.60 5.65 14.71
N LEU A 757 -18.07 6.24 13.64
CA LEU A 757 -17.85 7.68 13.52
C LEU A 757 -18.69 8.23 12.37
N VAL A 758 -19.34 9.37 12.58
CA VAL A 758 -19.93 10.20 11.51
C VAL A 758 -19.39 11.62 11.66
N TYR A 759 -18.53 12.03 10.73
CA TYR A 759 -18.01 13.40 10.67
C TYR A 759 -18.73 14.18 9.57
N THR A 760 -19.25 15.36 9.88
CA THR A 760 -19.88 16.27 8.89
C THR A 760 -19.03 17.54 8.79
N PRO A 761 -18.14 17.65 7.77
CA PRO A 761 -17.17 18.73 7.69
C PRO A 761 -17.80 20.12 7.67
N LYS A 762 -18.91 20.27 6.94
CA LYS A 762 -19.63 21.55 6.81
C LYS A 762 -20.17 22.07 8.15
N ASP A 763 -20.58 21.14 9.02
CA ASP A 763 -21.18 21.48 10.30
C ASP A 763 -20.14 21.53 11.43
N GLY A 764 -18.91 21.06 11.20
CA GLY A 764 -17.89 20.89 12.23
C GLY A 764 -18.39 19.98 13.35
N VAL A 765 -18.96 18.82 13.00
CA VAL A 765 -19.54 17.88 13.97
C VAL A 765 -18.98 16.48 13.74
N LEU A 766 -18.52 15.84 14.81
CA LEU A 766 -18.16 14.43 14.85
C LEU A 766 -19.07 13.70 15.84
N VAL A 767 -19.78 12.67 15.40
CA VAL A 767 -20.56 11.77 16.26
C VAL A 767 -19.78 10.47 16.43
N VAL A 768 -19.57 10.04 17.68
CA VAL A 768 -18.91 8.77 18.02
C VAL A 768 -19.89 7.89 18.78
N PHE A 769 -20.12 6.69 18.29
CA PHE A 769 -20.99 5.69 18.91
C PHE A 769 -20.24 4.38 19.15
N ASP A 770 -20.21 3.95 20.41
CA ASP A 770 -19.56 2.71 20.83
C ASP A 770 -20.56 1.74 21.42
N ARG A 771 -20.41 0.46 21.05
CA ARG A 771 -21.08 -0.67 21.72
C ARG A 771 -20.03 -1.49 22.42
N VAL A 772 -20.08 -1.55 23.75
CA VAL A 772 -19.05 -2.21 24.56
C VAL A 772 -19.70 -3.26 25.45
N ARG A 773 -19.42 -4.53 25.16
CA ARG A 773 -19.97 -5.68 25.88
C ARG A 773 -18.85 -6.47 26.54
N ALA A 774 -18.80 -6.39 27.86
CA ALA A 774 -17.88 -7.17 28.70
C ALA A 774 -18.44 -8.56 29.01
N THR A 775 -17.55 -9.49 29.39
CA THR A 775 -17.92 -10.85 29.82
C THR A 775 -18.58 -10.89 31.20
N ASP A 776 -18.28 -9.91 32.06
CA ASP A 776 -18.80 -9.75 33.42
C ASP A 776 -19.34 -8.33 33.61
N PRO A 777 -20.58 -8.15 34.12
CA PRO A 777 -21.13 -6.82 34.36
C PRO A 777 -20.36 -6.02 35.41
N ALA A 778 -19.60 -6.67 36.29
CA ALA A 778 -18.81 -6.02 37.34
C ALA A 778 -17.51 -5.39 36.81
N PHE A 779 -17.12 -5.66 35.56
CA PHE A 779 -16.00 -4.97 34.93
C PHE A 779 -16.43 -3.54 34.58
N PRO A 780 -15.82 -2.53 35.21
CA PRO A 780 -16.11 -1.14 34.91
C PRO A 780 -15.60 -0.81 33.52
N LYS A 781 -16.20 0.23 32.98
CA LYS A 781 -15.86 0.74 31.67
C LYS A 781 -15.64 2.23 31.76
N ALA A 782 -14.62 2.72 31.07
CA ALA A 782 -14.33 4.14 30.96
C ALA A 782 -14.02 4.46 29.50
N TRP A 783 -14.80 5.36 28.90
CA TRP A 783 -14.49 5.97 27.62
C TRP A 783 -13.58 7.17 27.84
N LEU A 784 -12.51 7.31 27.04
CA LEU A 784 -11.46 8.30 27.25
C LEU A 784 -11.45 9.37 26.15
N LEU A 785 -11.23 10.63 26.55
CA LEU A 785 -10.81 11.70 25.64
C LEU A 785 -9.74 12.57 26.27
N HIS A 786 -8.57 12.61 25.64
CA HIS A 786 -7.41 13.37 26.04
C HIS A 786 -7.40 14.72 25.32
N GLY A 787 -6.97 15.77 26.01
CA GLY A 787 -6.80 17.09 25.43
C GLY A 787 -5.63 17.84 26.09
N VAL A 788 -5.15 18.88 25.41
CA VAL A 788 -3.96 19.63 25.85
C VAL A 788 -4.24 20.40 27.14
N SER A 789 -5.36 21.12 27.16
CA SER A 789 -5.72 22.01 28.26
C SER A 789 -6.62 21.34 29.28
N GLU A 790 -6.67 21.96 30.47
CA GLU A 790 -7.58 21.56 31.53
C GLU A 790 -9.05 21.66 31.05
N PRO A 791 -9.82 20.56 31.01
CA PRO A 791 -11.17 20.60 30.46
C PRO A 791 -12.11 21.40 31.35
N ARG A 792 -13.00 22.17 30.73
CA ARG A 792 -14.15 22.78 31.39
C ARG A 792 -15.31 21.81 31.33
N ILE A 793 -16.00 21.58 32.45
CA ILE A 793 -17.10 20.60 32.55
C ILE A 793 -18.34 21.30 33.12
N GLU A 794 -19.47 21.16 32.44
CA GLU A 794 -20.79 21.65 32.81
C GLU A 794 -21.83 20.55 32.61
N GLY A 795 -22.13 19.80 33.68
CA GLY A 795 -23.02 18.65 33.60
C GLY A 795 -22.42 17.52 32.75
N SER A 796 -23.07 17.17 31.63
CA SER A 796 -22.59 16.17 30.68
C SER A 796 -21.86 16.76 29.47
N VAL A 797 -21.64 18.08 29.46
CA VAL A 797 -20.92 18.79 28.41
C VAL A 797 -19.54 19.16 28.92
N PHE A 798 -18.52 18.94 28.11
CA PHE A 798 -17.16 19.38 28.43
C PHE A 798 -16.44 19.93 27.20
N SER A 799 -15.35 20.66 27.41
CA SER A 799 -14.60 21.26 26.30
C SER A 799 -13.10 21.32 26.53
N PHE A 800 -12.36 21.14 25.44
CA PHE A 800 -10.93 21.42 25.32
C PHE A 800 -10.72 22.63 24.39
N GLU A 801 -9.75 23.48 24.72
CA GLU A 801 -9.30 24.60 23.90
C GLU A 801 -7.79 24.54 23.76
N ASP A 802 -7.28 24.66 22.54
CA ASP A 802 -5.84 24.80 22.27
C ASP A 802 -5.63 25.69 21.04
N GLY A 803 -4.58 26.51 21.07
CA GLY A 803 -4.33 27.50 20.01
C GLY A 803 -5.56 28.38 19.73
N GLY A 804 -6.04 28.33 18.48
CA GLY A 804 -7.26 28.98 18.03
C GLY A 804 -8.49 28.06 17.97
N GLY A 805 -8.34 26.79 18.33
CA GLY A 805 -9.37 25.75 18.24
C GLY A 805 -10.12 25.48 19.53
N ARG A 806 -11.28 24.85 19.40
CA ARG A 806 -12.11 24.34 20.50
C ARG A 806 -12.86 23.09 20.09
N LEU A 807 -12.86 22.11 20.98
CA LEU A 807 -13.70 20.92 20.91
C LEU A 807 -14.70 20.95 22.05
N ARG A 808 -15.99 21.00 21.73
CA ARG A 808 -17.08 20.92 22.71
C ARG A 808 -17.80 19.59 22.58
N VAL A 809 -17.76 18.78 23.62
CA VAL A 809 -18.28 17.41 23.61
C VAL A 809 -19.55 17.31 24.45
N HIS A 810 -20.59 16.76 23.86
CA HIS A 810 -21.86 16.44 24.51
C HIS A 810 -21.90 14.94 24.76
N SER A 811 -21.75 14.53 26.04
CA SER A 811 -21.89 13.14 26.45
C SER A 811 -23.37 12.79 26.61
N LEU A 812 -23.90 11.99 25.68
CA LEU A 812 -25.32 11.63 25.60
C LEU A 812 -25.60 10.25 26.19
N LEU A 813 -24.67 9.30 26.01
CA LEU A 813 -24.70 7.98 26.65
C LEU A 813 -23.35 7.65 27.28
N PRO A 814 -23.33 6.91 28.41
CA PRO A 814 -24.49 6.39 29.14
C PRO A 814 -25.27 7.49 29.89
N GLN A 815 -26.60 7.39 29.94
CA GLN A 815 -27.43 8.40 30.59
C GLN A 815 -27.16 8.43 32.10
N GLY A 816 -26.84 9.62 32.62
CA GLY A 816 -26.47 9.80 34.03
C GLY A 816 -25.13 9.19 34.40
N GLY A 817 -24.31 8.80 33.41
CA GLY A 817 -22.93 8.40 33.60
C GLY A 817 -22.08 9.50 34.22
N ALA A 818 -21.00 9.11 34.89
CA ALA A 818 -20.06 10.05 35.47
C ALA A 818 -19.15 10.61 34.37
N VAL A 819 -19.02 11.94 34.30
CA VAL A 819 -18.03 12.64 33.47
C VAL A 819 -16.92 13.13 34.41
N ILE A 820 -15.79 12.44 34.38
CA ILE A 820 -14.70 12.58 35.33
C ILE A 820 -13.55 13.28 34.63
N LYS A 821 -13.04 14.33 35.26
CA LYS A 821 -11.81 14.99 34.83
C LYS A 821 -10.62 14.39 35.54
N ARG A 822 -9.56 14.06 34.80
CA ARG A 822 -8.32 13.55 35.36
C ARG A 822 -7.12 14.26 34.72
N GLY A 823 -6.15 14.65 35.54
CA GLY A 823 -4.97 15.38 35.09
C GLY A 823 -4.48 16.43 36.09
N GLY A 824 -3.53 17.24 35.64
CA GLY A 824 -2.82 18.22 36.47
C GLY A 824 -1.69 17.61 37.30
N PRO A 825 -0.94 18.44 38.06
CA PRO A 825 0.31 18.03 38.72
C PRO A 825 0.23 16.73 39.54
N GLY A 826 0.96 15.70 39.09
CA GLY A 826 1.03 14.37 39.69
C GLY A 826 -0.13 13.44 39.33
N GLN A 827 -0.92 13.79 38.33
CA GLN A 827 -2.06 13.01 37.81
C GLN A 827 -2.14 13.01 36.28
N GLU A 828 -1.17 13.63 35.59
CA GLU A 828 -1.15 13.78 34.14
C GLU A 828 -1.19 12.42 33.44
N PHE A 829 -0.42 11.45 33.92
CA PHE A 829 -0.21 10.15 33.29
C PHE A 829 -0.66 9.01 34.19
N TRP A 830 -1.83 9.22 34.81
CA TRP A 830 -2.37 8.33 35.82
C TRP A 830 -2.99 7.08 35.20
N THR A 831 -2.56 5.90 35.64
CA THR A 831 -3.23 4.63 35.31
C THR A 831 -4.57 4.51 36.03
N PRO A 832 -5.60 3.88 35.44
CA PRO A 832 -6.99 4.11 35.81
C PRO A 832 -7.29 3.84 37.29
N GLY A 833 -8.20 4.66 37.83
CA GLY A 833 -8.70 4.58 39.19
C GLY A 833 -10.19 4.87 39.19
N ASP A 834 -10.86 4.76 40.34
CA ASP A 834 -12.23 5.28 40.47
C ASP A 834 -12.26 6.81 40.24
N GLU A 835 -13.43 7.43 40.43
CA GLU A 835 -13.62 8.87 40.21
C GLU A 835 -12.77 9.77 41.14
N LYS A 836 -12.09 9.22 42.13
CA LYS A 836 -11.23 9.95 43.08
C LYS A 836 -9.75 9.61 42.94
N GLY A 837 -9.36 8.79 41.98
CA GLY A 837 -7.96 8.39 41.78
C GLY A 837 -7.60 7.01 42.32
N GLY A 838 -8.55 6.24 42.85
CA GLY A 838 -8.32 4.83 43.18
C GLY A 838 -9.41 4.25 44.08
N PRO A 839 -9.78 2.96 43.95
CA PRO A 839 -9.11 1.89 43.21
C PRO A 839 -9.88 1.44 41.94
N TRP A 840 -9.24 1.52 40.77
CA TRP A 840 -9.37 0.49 39.73
C TRP A 840 -8.02 -0.21 39.60
N GLY A 841 -7.71 -1.02 40.62
CA GLY A 841 -6.38 -1.56 40.90
C GLY A 841 -5.43 -0.65 41.67
N SER A 842 -5.88 0.58 42.01
CA SER A 842 -5.16 1.69 42.65
C SER A 842 -3.91 2.15 41.89
N GLY A 843 -4.12 2.60 40.65
CA GLY A 843 -3.08 3.14 39.77
C GLY A 843 -2.24 4.25 40.41
N ARG A 844 -1.17 4.59 39.70
CA ARG A 844 -0.25 5.68 40.04
C ARG A 844 0.05 6.50 38.79
N ASP A 845 0.64 7.67 39.01
CA ASP A 845 1.23 8.48 37.96
C ASP A 845 2.50 7.82 37.43
N TRP A 846 2.67 7.86 36.10
CA TRP A 846 3.85 7.38 35.41
C TRP A 846 4.47 8.54 34.67
N PRO A 847 5.24 9.40 35.32
CA PRO A 847 5.75 10.59 34.67
C PRO A 847 6.78 10.23 33.59
N PRO A 848 6.76 10.97 32.47
CA PRO A 848 7.71 10.79 31.38
C PRO A 848 9.11 11.25 31.89
N PRO A 849 10.21 10.59 31.47
CA PRO A 849 11.57 10.98 31.86
C PRO A 849 11.90 12.49 31.70
N PRO A 850 12.86 13.06 32.45
CA PRO A 850 13.18 14.49 32.30
C PRO A 850 13.75 14.82 30.91
N TYR A 851 13.20 15.85 30.25
CA TYR A 851 13.62 16.29 28.92
C TYR A 851 15.13 16.54 28.78
N GLU A 852 15.74 17.22 29.76
CA GLU A 852 17.19 17.53 29.76
C GLU A 852 18.07 16.29 30.09
N GLY A 853 17.45 15.11 30.23
CA GLY A 853 18.05 13.95 30.84
C GLY A 853 18.34 14.18 32.32
N GLY A 854 19.03 13.25 32.96
CA GLY A 854 19.28 13.37 34.40
C GLY A 854 19.69 12.08 35.06
N PRO A 855 19.99 12.11 36.37
CA PRO A 855 20.28 10.90 37.13
C PRO A 855 19.10 9.92 37.03
N LEU A 856 19.41 8.62 37.15
CA LEU A 856 18.37 7.61 37.29
C LEU A 856 17.51 7.86 38.55
N PRO A 857 16.24 7.44 38.54
CA PRO A 857 15.35 7.63 39.69
C PRO A 857 15.86 6.87 40.92
N ASP A 858 15.74 7.49 42.10
CA ASP A 858 16.11 6.88 43.39
C ASP A 858 15.15 5.75 43.83
N ALA A 859 13.91 5.75 43.29
CA ALA A 859 12.90 4.76 43.62
C ALA A 859 13.34 3.35 43.17
N PRO A 860 13.45 2.35 44.07
CA PRO A 860 14.05 1.05 43.75
C PRO A 860 13.35 0.28 42.62
N ASP A 861 12.03 0.42 42.52
CA ASP A 861 11.22 -0.20 41.46
C ASP A 861 11.49 0.43 40.10
N LEU A 862 11.49 1.76 40.02
CA LEU A 862 11.82 2.48 38.78
C LEU A 862 13.26 2.23 38.34
N LEU A 863 14.20 2.24 39.28
CA LEU A 863 15.59 1.92 39.02
C LEU A 863 15.72 0.48 38.48
N HIS A 864 15.02 -0.48 39.08
CA HIS A 864 15.01 -1.86 38.61
C HIS A 864 14.47 -1.98 37.17
N MET A 865 13.40 -1.26 36.82
CA MET A 865 12.87 -1.23 35.46
C MET A 865 13.90 -0.72 34.45
N TRP A 866 14.52 0.44 34.71
CA TRP A 866 15.57 1.01 33.86
C TRP A 866 16.73 0.03 33.65
N LYS A 867 17.24 -0.53 34.76
CA LYS A 867 18.37 -1.46 34.74
C LYS A 867 18.05 -2.79 34.07
N THR A 868 16.78 -3.17 33.96
CA THR A 868 16.34 -4.39 33.28
C THR A 868 16.48 -4.27 31.77
N PHE A 869 16.14 -3.12 31.18
CA PHE A 869 16.23 -2.91 29.73
C PHE A 869 17.58 -2.37 29.26
N TRP A 870 18.17 -1.46 30.03
CA TRP A 870 19.40 -0.75 29.63
C TRP A 870 20.67 -1.26 30.32
N GLY A 871 20.53 -2.26 31.19
CA GLY A 871 21.64 -2.94 31.85
C GLY A 871 22.21 -2.18 33.05
N GLN A 872 23.15 -2.83 33.74
CA GLN A 872 23.75 -2.32 34.97
C GLN A 872 24.65 -1.09 34.75
N ASP A 873 25.12 -0.89 33.51
CA ASP A 873 26.06 0.18 33.15
C ASP A 873 25.36 1.52 32.83
N LEU A 874 24.02 1.58 32.76
CA LEU A 874 23.31 2.84 32.57
C LEU A 874 23.47 3.72 33.82
N GLU A 875 24.26 4.79 33.77
CA GLU A 875 24.49 5.65 34.94
C GLU A 875 23.54 6.86 34.99
N ARG A 876 23.04 7.30 33.83
CA ARG A 876 22.28 8.54 33.66
C ARG A 876 21.42 8.45 32.39
N LEU A 877 20.26 9.12 32.39
CA LEU A 877 19.39 9.31 31.23
C LEU A 877 19.91 10.42 30.32
N ALA A 878 19.84 10.21 29.00
CA ALA A 878 20.21 11.18 27.99
C ALA A 878 19.12 12.24 27.81
N PRO A 879 19.50 13.47 27.39
CA PRO A 879 18.53 14.45 26.93
C PRO A 879 17.84 13.99 25.63
N SER A 880 16.56 14.32 25.50
CA SER A 880 15.75 14.01 24.32
C SER A 880 15.28 15.29 23.61
N ASN A 881 14.64 15.14 22.45
CA ASN A 881 14.18 16.23 21.60
C ASN A 881 12.65 16.41 21.61
N SER A 882 11.97 15.77 22.56
CA SER A 882 10.50 15.85 22.76
C SER A 882 9.96 17.22 23.22
N ARG A 883 10.74 18.30 23.12
CA ARG A 883 10.28 19.67 23.42
C ARG A 883 9.12 20.09 22.52
N HIS A 884 8.97 19.43 21.39
CA HIS A 884 7.95 19.69 20.38
C HIS A 884 6.76 18.73 20.47
N VAL A 885 6.81 17.72 21.35
CA VAL A 885 5.70 16.79 21.58
C VAL A 885 4.65 17.44 22.48
N VAL A 886 3.39 17.12 22.23
CA VAL A 886 2.24 17.58 23.00
C VAL A 886 1.73 16.41 23.85
N PRO A 887 2.30 16.18 25.05
CA PRO A 887 1.98 14.96 25.81
C PRO A 887 0.55 14.94 26.35
N GLY A 888 -0.10 16.09 26.45
CA GLY A 888 -1.32 16.26 27.22
C GLY A 888 -1.07 16.14 28.73
N ALA A 889 -1.82 16.92 29.50
CA ALA A 889 -1.80 16.81 30.96
C ALA A 889 -3.19 16.46 31.52
N TRP A 890 -4.18 16.25 30.65
CA TRP A 890 -5.57 16.10 31.01
C TRP A 890 -6.32 15.14 30.10
N ARG A 891 -7.28 14.44 30.70
CA ARG A 891 -8.31 13.68 29.99
C ARG A 891 -9.64 13.76 30.70
N VAL A 892 -10.69 13.41 29.97
CA VAL A 892 -12.02 13.15 30.49
C VAL A 892 -12.30 11.66 30.38
N GLU A 893 -12.84 11.08 31.45
CA GLU A 893 -13.32 9.70 31.50
C GLU A 893 -14.84 9.72 31.63
N VAL A 894 -15.55 9.03 30.74
CA VAL A 894 -17.00 8.83 30.85
C VAL A 894 -17.26 7.39 31.26
N SER A 895 -17.94 7.19 32.39
CA SER A 895 -18.20 5.85 32.95
C SER A 895 -19.70 5.61 33.22
N PRO A 896 -20.22 4.40 32.98
CA PRO A 896 -21.59 4.04 33.35
C PRO A 896 -21.83 4.16 34.85
N ALA A 897 -23.01 4.67 35.24
CA ALA A 897 -23.36 4.81 36.65
C ALA A 897 -23.71 3.48 37.35
N ARG A 898 -23.98 2.42 36.57
CA ARG A 898 -24.37 1.11 37.08
C ARG A 898 -23.58 0.02 36.34
N PRO A 899 -23.10 -1.02 37.04
CA PRO A 899 -22.49 -2.18 36.40
C PRO A 899 -23.47 -2.87 35.44
N ALA A 900 -23.04 -3.08 34.20
CA ALA A 900 -23.78 -3.77 33.16
C ALA A 900 -22.82 -4.56 32.28
N LYS A 901 -23.30 -5.63 31.62
CA LYS A 901 -22.47 -6.32 30.63
C LYS A 901 -22.25 -5.44 29.42
N GLU A 902 -23.31 -4.81 28.96
CA GLU A 902 -23.36 -3.99 27.76
C GLU A 902 -23.64 -2.53 28.12
N ASP A 903 -22.78 -1.65 27.62
CA ASP A 903 -22.90 -0.21 27.75
C ASP A 903 -22.66 0.43 26.38
N HIS A 904 -23.48 1.43 26.06
CA HIS A 904 -23.29 2.26 24.87
C HIS A 904 -22.70 3.60 25.28
N PHE A 905 -21.76 4.09 24.48
CA PHE A 905 -21.23 5.45 24.59
C PHE A 905 -21.63 6.22 23.34
N LEU A 906 -22.19 7.41 23.54
CA LEU A 906 -22.61 8.27 22.44
C LEU A 906 -22.16 9.70 22.76
N HIS A 907 -21.27 10.20 21.92
CA HIS A 907 -20.68 11.52 22.07
C HIS A 907 -20.88 12.32 20.78
N VAL A 908 -21.34 13.55 20.93
CA VAL A 908 -21.41 14.52 19.82
C VAL A 908 -20.38 15.61 20.09
N MET A 909 -19.44 15.77 19.19
CA MET A 909 -18.34 16.74 19.30
C MET A 909 -18.54 17.86 18.30
N GLU A 910 -18.62 19.09 18.78
CA GLU A 910 -18.58 20.29 17.96
C GLU A 910 -17.12 20.77 17.86
N ILE A 911 -16.59 20.77 16.65
CA ILE A 911 -15.24 21.23 16.29
C ILE A 911 -15.37 22.64 15.73
N GLY A 912 -14.63 23.59 16.30
CA GLY A 912 -14.67 24.97 15.83
C GLY A 912 -13.64 25.86 16.48
N ASP A 913 -13.84 27.16 16.40
CA ASP A 913 -12.90 28.14 16.91
C ASP A 913 -13.09 28.43 18.42
N ALA A 914 -11.99 28.72 19.10
CA ALA A 914 -12.00 29.24 20.46
C ALA A 914 -12.85 30.51 20.56
N GLY A 915 -13.68 30.61 21.60
CA GLY A 915 -14.57 31.74 21.81
C GLY A 915 -15.84 31.76 20.95
N ASP A 916 -16.08 30.75 20.09
CA ASP A 916 -17.32 30.67 19.33
C ASP A 916 -18.55 30.59 20.27
N ALA A 917 -19.46 31.56 20.16
CA ALA A 917 -20.64 31.64 21.02
C ALA A 917 -21.85 30.88 20.48
N ARG A 918 -21.74 30.25 19.30
CA ARG A 918 -22.83 29.45 18.72
C ARG A 918 -23.23 28.33 19.67
N THR A 919 -24.54 28.17 19.82
CA THR A 919 -25.16 27.09 20.58
C THR A 919 -26.16 26.39 19.67
N ARG A 920 -26.05 25.08 19.55
CA ARG A 920 -26.99 24.23 18.82
C ARG A 920 -27.73 23.35 19.81
N ARG A 921 -29.03 23.15 19.60
CA ARG A 921 -29.75 22.12 20.34
C ARG A 921 -29.29 20.74 19.87
N ILE A 922 -28.78 19.94 20.79
CA ILE A 922 -28.33 18.56 20.55
C ILE A 922 -29.13 17.65 21.45
N GLU A 923 -29.77 16.65 20.86
CA GLU A 923 -30.57 15.69 21.60
C GLU A 923 -30.22 14.25 21.27
N ARG A 924 -30.23 13.43 22.31
CA ARG A 924 -30.11 11.98 22.22
C ARG A 924 -31.40 11.37 21.72
N LEU A 925 -31.27 10.36 20.88
CA LEU A 925 -32.34 9.55 20.36
C LEU A 925 -32.14 8.10 20.80
N GLN A 926 -33.17 7.50 21.35
CA GLN A 926 -33.19 6.09 21.70
C GLN A 926 -34.59 5.55 21.49
N GLY A 927 -34.67 4.43 20.79
CA GLY A 927 -35.91 3.70 20.60
C GLY A 927 -35.67 2.20 20.48
N TYR A 928 -36.53 1.51 19.75
CA TYR A 928 -36.35 0.10 19.47
C TYR A 928 -35.33 -0.07 18.35
N ARG A 929 -34.22 -0.76 18.62
CA ARG A 929 -33.13 -1.04 17.67
C ARG A 929 -32.37 0.16 17.12
N LEU A 930 -32.82 1.39 17.34
CA LEU A 930 -32.18 2.61 16.84
C LEU A 930 -31.75 3.51 17.99
N GLU A 931 -30.48 3.91 17.98
CA GLU A 931 -29.90 4.90 18.88
C GLU A 931 -29.10 5.93 18.09
N GLY A 932 -28.93 7.14 18.64
CA GLY A 932 -28.14 8.16 17.97
C GLY A 932 -28.41 9.56 18.49
N ALA A 933 -28.13 10.57 17.67
CA ALA A 933 -28.25 11.97 18.05
C ALA A 933 -28.79 12.82 16.91
N ILE A 934 -29.47 13.91 17.28
CA ILE A 934 -29.86 14.98 16.37
C ILE A 934 -29.14 16.26 16.76
N VAL A 935 -28.54 16.92 15.77
CA VAL A 935 -27.89 18.22 15.90
C VAL A 935 -28.69 19.25 15.10
N GLU A 936 -29.15 20.29 15.78
CA GLU A 936 -29.95 21.36 15.19
C GLU A 936 -29.28 21.95 13.93
N GLY A 937 -30.00 21.89 12.81
CA GLY A 937 -29.58 22.39 11.51
C GLY A 937 -28.48 21.58 10.80
N GLY A 938 -27.93 20.54 11.45
CA GLY A 938 -26.85 19.70 10.94
C GLY A 938 -27.33 18.29 10.60
N VAL A 939 -26.94 17.31 11.41
CA VAL A 939 -27.14 15.88 11.15
C VAL A 939 -28.07 15.21 12.16
N LEU A 940 -28.94 14.34 11.65
CA LEU A 940 -29.57 13.25 12.39
C LEU A 940 -28.76 11.99 12.13
N ALA A 941 -27.97 11.54 13.10
CA ALA A 941 -27.17 10.32 13.00
C ALA A 941 -27.86 9.21 13.81
N LEU A 942 -28.14 8.07 13.17
CA LEU A 942 -28.78 6.90 13.77
C LEU A 942 -27.97 5.64 13.48
N PHE A 943 -27.88 4.77 14.47
CA PHE A 943 -27.10 3.53 14.47
C PHE A 943 -27.97 2.37 14.99
N ASP A 944 -27.66 1.13 14.57
CA ASP A 944 -28.26 -0.07 15.17
C ASP A 944 -27.86 -0.19 16.65
N ALA A 945 -28.77 -0.54 17.55
CA ALA A 945 -28.44 -0.68 18.96
C ALA A 945 -27.83 -2.04 19.32
N GLU A 946 -28.16 -3.12 18.59
CA GLU A 946 -27.87 -4.51 19.01
C GLU A 946 -26.75 -5.19 18.21
N ASP A 947 -26.30 -4.57 17.12
CA ASP A 947 -25.16 -4.98 16.29
C ASP A 947 -25.31 -6.36 15.61
N ASP A 948 -26.55 -6.73 15.30
CA ASP A 948 -26.90 -7.90 14.51
C ASP A 948 -27.66 -7.47 13.24
N ARG A 949 -28.33 -8.40 12.54
CA ARG A 949 -29.06 -8.05 11.31
C ARG A 949 -30.24 -7.13 11.64
N LEU A 950 -30.10 -5.83 11.36
CA LEU A 950 -31.17 -4.84 11.51
C LEU A 950 -32.24 -4.99 10.41
N SER A 951 -33.34 -5.68 10.74
CA SER A 951 -34.52 -5.83 9.87
C SER A 951 -35.61 -4.78 10.10
N GLY A 952 -35.53 -4.02 11.19
CA GLY A 952 -36.47 -2.95 11.50
C GLY A 952 -36.19 -2.29 12.84
N GLY A 953 -36.66 -1.05 12.99
CA GLY A 953 -36.41 -0.25 14.17
C GLY A 953 -37.36 0.94 14.26
N GLU A 954 -37.40 1.59 15.43
CA GLU A 954 -38.25 2.74 15.68
C GLU A 954 -37.56 3.72 16.61
N VAL A 955 -37.66 5.02 16.33
CA VAL A 955 -37.18 6.08 17.22
C VAL A 955 -38.13 7.27 17.23
N THR A 956 -38.27 7.93 18.38
CA THR A 956 -39.07 9.15 18.51
C THR A 956 -38.17 10.37 18.30
N LEU A 957 -38.52 11.19 17.31
CA LEU A 957 -37.83 12.43 16.98
C LEU A 957 -38.40 13.60 17.80
N PRO A 958 -37.54 14.43 18.40
CA PRO A 958 -37.96 15.63 19.12
C PRO A 958 -38.37 16.75 18.15
N ASP A 959 -38.86 17.86 18.69
CA ASP A 959 -39.08 19.10 17.95
C ASP A 959 -37.73 19.82 17.72
N VAL A 960 -36.83 19.18 16.97
CA VAL A 960 -35.51 19.67 16.54
C VAL A 960 -35.34 19.33 15.07
N GLY A 961 -35.00 20.32 14.24
CA GLY A 961 -34.74 20.10 12.81
C GLY A 961 -33.27 19.76 12.56
N ALA A 962 -33.02 18.80 11.65
CA ALA A 962 -31.71 18.55 11.03
C ALA A 962 -31.79 18.85 9.52
N ALA A 963 -30.65 18.91 8.84
CA ALA A 963 -30.55 19.10 7.39
C ALA A 963 -30.31 17.80 6.61
N GLN A 964 -29.79 16.76 7.27
CA GLN A 964 -29.49 15.46 6.67
C GLN A 964 -29.68 14.33 7.69
N LEU A 965 -30.07 13.16 7.19
CA LEU A 965 -30.12 11.89 7.93
C LEU A 965 -28.95 11.02 7.47
N VAL A 966 -28.20 10.48 8.41
CA VAL A 966 -27.26 9.38 8.23
C VAL A 966 -27.73 8.23 9.11
N LEU A 967 -28.14 7.13 8.49
CA LEU A 967 -28.58 5.91 9.16
C LEU A 967 -27.58 4.80 8.83
N ALA A 968 -26.90 4.28 9.84
CA ALA A 968 -25.83 3.29 9.73
C ALA A 968 -26.17 1.98 10.47
N GLY A 969 -25.37 0.95 10.23
CA GLY A 969 -25.59 -0.40 10.77
C GLY A 969 -26.70 -1.17 10.05
N LEU A 970 -27.00 -0.80 8.80
CA LEU A 970 -27.95 -1.51 7.96
C LEU A 970 -27.27 -2.71 7.27
N VAL A 971 -28.07 -3.65 6.77
CA VAL A 971 -27.57 -4.71 5.90
C VAL A 971 -27.12 -4.08 4.57
N PRO A 972 -25.86 -4.25 4.15
CA PRO A 972 -25.39 -3.69 2.89
C PRO A 972 -26.27 -4.10 1.71
N GLN A 973 -26.58 -3.15 0.83
CA GLN A 973 -27.42 -3.33 -0.37
C GLN A 973 -28.87 -3.78 -0.10
N ALA A 974 -29.32 -3.84 1.15
CA ALA A 974 -30.70 -4.15 1.47
C ALA A 974 -31.60 -2.91 1.32
N ARG A 975 -32.86 -3.15 0.95
CA ARG A 975 -33.88 -2.12 0.79
C ARG A 975 -34.71 -1.98 2.06
N TYR A 976 -34.99 -0.75 2.42
CA TYR A 976 -35.74 -0.38 3.62
C TYR A 976 -36.84 0.62 3.31
N GLU A 977 -37.92 0.55 4.05
CA GLU A 977 -38.96 1.57 4.12
C GLU A 977 -38.76 2.41 5.38
N LEU A 978 -38.66 3.72 5.21
CA LEU A 978 -38.69 4.71 6.27
C LEU A 978 -40.09 5.32 6.35
N GLN A 979 -40.68 5.36 7.53
CA GLN A 979 -42.04 5.89 7.75
C GLN A 979 -42.05 6.86 8.93
N LEU A 980 -42.63 8.05 8.75
CA LEU A 980 -42.88 9.02 9.82
C LEU A 980 -44.36 9.03 10.19
N THR A 981 -44.65 8.90 11.49
CA THR A 981 -46.01 8.99 12.04
C THR A 981 -46.11 10.08 13.11
N PRO A 982 -47.28 10.74 13.28
CA PRO A 982 -47.43 11.76 14.30
C PRO A 982 -47.35 11.14 15.70
N ASN A 983 -46.61 11.79 16.62
CA ASN A 983 -46.46 11.33 18.00
C ASN A 983 -47.80 11.15 18.74
N ARG A 984 -48.84 11.92 18.36
CA ARG A 984 -50.16 11.93 19.01
C ARG A 984 -51.24 11.11 18.30
N ASN A 985 -51.02 10.69 17.05
CA ASN A 985 -52.02 9.92 16.28
C ASN A 985 -51.35 8.99 15.23
N PRO A 986 -50.80 7.84 15.65
CA PRO A 986 -49.86 7.04 14.84
C PRO A 986 -50.52 6.21 13.71
N GLY A 987 -51.82 6.38 13.45
CA GLY A 987 -52.61 5.53 12.55
C GLY A 987 -52.45 5.82 11.05
N THR A 988 -51.96 7.00 10.68
CA THR A 988 -51.68 7.37 9.27
C THR A 988 -50.28 7.96 9.16
N PRO A 989 -49.41 7.43 8.28
CA PRO A 989 -48.09 7.98 8.05
C PRO A 989 -48.17 9.36 7.38
N MET A 990 -47.37 10.30 7.88
CA MET A 990 -47.24 11.65 7.33
C MET A 990 -46.25 11.69 6.16
N TRP A 991 -45.32 10.74 6.14
CA TRP A 991 -44.27 10.64 5.13
C TRP A 991 -43.73 9.21 5.10
N GLU A 992 -43.41 8.73 3.90
CA GLU A 992 -42.81 7.42 3.64
C GLU A 992 -41.79 7.53 2.51
N GLN A 993 -40.69 6.79 2.62
CA GLN A 993 -39.70 6.69 1.56
C GLN A 993 -39.02 5.31 1.58
N ALA A 994 -38.97 4.66 0.42
CA ALA A 994 -38.10 3.50 0.22
C ALA A 994 -36.66 3.97 -0.06
N VAL A 995 -35.70 3.33 0.60
CA VAL A 995 -34.26 3.62 0.53
C VAL A 995 -33.49 2.31 0.39
N GLU A 996 -32.24 2.41 -0.06
CA GLU A 996 -31.33 1.28 -0.19
C GLU A 996 -30.03 1.64 0.52
N ALA A 997 -29.55 0.73 1.37
CA ALA A 997 -28.27 0.90 2.03
C ALA A 997 -27.13 0.67 1.03
N ASP A 998 -26.06 1.46 1.11
CA ASP A 998 -24.87 1.25 0.28
C ASP A 998 -24.06 0.00 0.72
N GLU A 999 -22.90 -0.21 0.08
CA GLU A 999 -22.00 -1.32 0.42
C GLU A 999 -21.43 -1.25 1.84
N SER A 1000 -21.46 -0.07 2.47
CA SER A 1000 -21.05 0.16 3.85
C SER A 1000 -22.20 -0.01 4.86
N GLY A 1001 -23.42 -0.33 4.39
CA GLY A 1001 -24.59 -0.44 5.26
C GLY A 1001 -25.10 0.93 5.73
N VAL A 1002 -24.90 1.98 4.93
CA VAL A 1002 -25.31 3.36 5.25
C VAL A 1002 -26.40 3.85 4.30
N VAL A 1003 -27.37 4.56 4.84
CA VAL A 1003 -28.34 5.38 4.10
C VAL A 1003 -28.10 6.85 4.44
N HIS A 1004 -27.98 7.69 3.41
CA HIS A 1004 -27.92 9.14 3.56
C HIS A 1004 -28.99 9.84 2.73
N LEU A 1005 -29.74 10.76 3.34
CA LEU A 1005 -30.82 11.50 2.71
C LEU A 1005 -30.84 12.96 3.18
N PRO A 1006 -31.25 13.93 2.33
CA PRO A 1006 -31.68 15.23 2.80
C PRO A 1006 -32.83 15.08 3.81
N TRP A 1007 -32.76 15.80 4.91
CA TRP A 1007 -33.76 15.75 5.98
C TRP A 1007 -34.26 17.17 6.22
N SER A 1008 -35.55 17.46 6.00
CA SER A 1008 -36.11 18.80 6.23
C SER A 1008 -37.61 18.72 6.52
N GLY A 1009 -38.06 19.45 7.54
CA GLY A 1009 -39.49 19.47 7.92
C GLY A 1009 -40.00 18.20 8.60
N HIS A 1010 -39.10 17.33 9.04
CA HIS A 1010 -39.39 16.04 9.65
C HIS A 1010 -38.96 16.02 11.14
N GLN A 1011 -39.78 16.62 12.01
CA GLN A 1011 -39.57 16.75 13.46
C GLN A 1011 -40.88 16.49 14.23
N ASP A 1012 -40.80 16.29 15.55
CA ASP A 1012 -41.94 15.93 16.42
C ASP A 1012 -42.79 14.75 15.87
N ALA A 1013 -42.08 13.69 15.47
CA ALA A 1013 -42.66 12.52 14.83
C ALA A 1013 -41.95 11.23 15.26
N ARG A 1014 -42.54 10.09 14.93
CA ARG A 1014 -41.96 8.77 15.16
C ARG A 1014 -41.49 8.19 13.84
N LEU A 1015 -40.18 7.95 13.74
CA LEU A 1015 -39.52 7.34 12.59
C LEU A 1015 -39.47 5.82 12.78
N ARG A 1016 -39.97 5.09 11.79
CA ARG A 1016 -39.89 3.63 11.71
C ARG A 1016 -39.05 3.24 10.51
N LEU A 1017 -38.24 2.22 10.70
CA LEU A 1017 -37.44 1.54 9.69
C LEU A 1017 -37.99 0.12 9.55
N ARG A 1018 -38.16 -0.34 8.31
CA ARG A 1018 -38.53 -1.73 8.03
C ARG A 1018 -37.83 -2.24 6.78
N GLU A 1019 -37.16 -3.38 6.87
CA GLU A 1019 -36.57 -4.05 5.72
C GLU A 1019 -37.68 -4.52 4.76
N ILE A 1020 -37.54 -4.20 3.47
CA ILE A 1020 -38.45 -4.62 2.42
C ILE A 1020 -38.02 -6.02 1.97
N GLN A 1021 -38.79 -7.04 2.33
CA GLN A 1021 -38.55 -8.38 1.80
C GLN A 1021 -38.99 -8.43 0.34
N GLU A 1022 -38.06 -8.68 -0.57
CA GLU A 1022 -38.42 -9.04 -1.94
C GLU A 1022 -39.11 -10.40 -1.91
N GLU A 1023 -40.40 -10.44 -2.23
CA GLU A 1023 -41.08 -11.69 -2.56
C GLU A 1023 -40.31 -12.32 -3.73
N SER A 1024 -39.69 -13.48 -3.49
CA SER A 1024 -39.00 -14.27 -4.50
C SER A 1024 -39.89 -14.41 -5.73
N ARG A 1025 -39.53 -13.73 -6.83
CA ARG A 1025 -40.15 -13.92 -8.14
C ARG A 1025 -39.41 -14.97 -8.94
#